data_AF-A0A094A181-F1
#
_entry.id   AF-A0A094A181-F1
#
_cell.length_a   1.000
_cell.length_b   1.000
_cell.length_c   1.000
_cell.angle_alpha   90.00
_cell.angle_beta   90.00
_cell.angle_gamma   90.00
#
_symmetry.space_group_name_H-M   'P 1'
#
loop_
_entity.id
_entity.type
_entity.pdbx_description
1 polymer ?
#
loop_
_entity_poly.entity_id
_entity_poly.type
_entity_poly.pdbx_seq_one_letter_code
_entity_poly.pdbx_strand_id
1 'polypeptide(L)'
;MSSDLSVELTAPNGVKYSQPIGLYINGEFVKSSNGQKIETINPTNETPITSVYAATEDDVNAAVTAARAAFKNPNWRDIPATDRGTMMFKLADLIDKHAETLATIETWDNGKPYSVSLNDDVAGSATVLRYYAGYADKNHGQTIDVGADKLAYTIKEPVGVCGQIIPWNFPLEMAAWKLGPALACGNTVVLKAAEQTPLSILYMASLFKEAGFPPGVINIINGHGREAGKALASHLDVDKIAFTGSTTTGKEIMKMASINMKNITLETGGKSALLIFDDAELDQAVKWAHIGIFYNQGQVCCATSRILVQEGVYDKFVADFTKYVADIQVVGDPFEANTSQGPQITKVQHERVLGFAKSGKDQGAKLVCGGESFTDVGDGKGYFIKPTIFSNVKPEMDIYKEEVFGPFVVIASFKTEEQAIQMANDSIYGLGSAVFTQNIQRAHGVARKLEAGMVWINSSNDGDFRVPFGGVKQSGIGRELGEAGLAGKTPHPANYPAMADIDVVGAAPDAQIDHSASIEYWAGISADVDGMLGGFPHVSRVDLQGSRALMAKLGVLAPKEEGGAKPLGRAVDCGAGIGRITRGLLLSLAEKVDVVEPIKKFTDALKDVPSVGEVYNVGLELWKPASGAVYDLVWNQWCVGHLTDLQLVAYLRRCGEALRREEGGKVVGWIVVKENLTSEEDVYDETDSSVTRTEGKFKELFAEAGLKIVRTELQRGFPRELYPVRTWALQPAVASAPPS
;
A
#
# COMPACT_ATOMS: atom_id res chain seq x y z
N MET A 1 -22.45 16.99 22.73
CA MET A 1 -22.96 15.64 22.42
C MET A 1 -24.41 15.57 22.86
N SER A 2 -25.26 14.83 22.14
CA SER A 2 -26.61 14.49 22.64
C SER A 2 -26.46 13.63 23.91
N SER A 3 -27.34 13.82 24.90
CA SER A 3 -27.25 13.17 26.22
C SER A 3 -27.41 11.64 26.19
N ASP A 4 -27.75 11.06 25.03
CA ASP A 4 -27.93 9.62 24.82
C ASP A 4 -26.70 8.90 24.24
N LEU A 5 -25.60 9.64 23.98
CA LEU A 5 -24.34 9.12 23.44
C LEU A 5 -23.16 9.24 24.42
N SER A 6 -23.43 9.65 25.64
CA SER A 6 -22.49 9.61 26.77
C SER A 6 -23.17 9.09 28.03
N VAL A 7 -22.37 8.59 28.97
CA VAL A 7 -22.83 8.16 30.29
C VAL A 7 -21.91 8.74 31.36
N GLU A 8 -22.48 9.20 32.47
CA GLU A 8 -21.68 9.65 33.61
C GLU A 8 -21.20 8.44 34.42
N LEU A 9 -19.88 8.30 34.56
CA LEU A 9 -19.26 7.22 35.32
C LEU A 9 -18.46 7.77 36.49
N THR A 10 -18.36 6.97 37.56
CA THR A 10 -17.45 7.19 38.68
C THR A 10 -16.55 5.97 38.77
N ALA A 11 -15.26 6.16 38.50
CA ALA A 11 -14.27 5.10 38.57
C ALA A 11 -13.95 4.71 40.04
N PRO A 12 -13.32 3.54 40.29
CA PRO A 12 -12.99 3.09 41.65
C PRO A 12 -12.12 4.06 42.45
N ASN A 13 -11.24 4.82 41.79
CA ASN A 13 -10.44 5.88 42.41
C ASN A 13 -11.21 7.21 42.67
N GLY A 14 -12.51 7.23 42.42
CA GLY A 14 -13.40 8.38 42.68
C GLY A 14 -13.47 9.43 41.57
N VAL A 15 -12.69 9.29 40.50
CA VAL A 15 -12.74 10.21 39.36
C VAL A 15 -14.09 10.09 38.65
N LYS A 16 -14.75 11.24 38.45
CA LYS A 16 -16.03 11.34 37.74
C LYS A 16 -15.82 11.95 36.37
N TYR A 17 -16.42 11.35 35.36
CA TYR A 17 -16.28 11.84 33.99
C TYR A 17 -17.45 11.38 33.10
N SER A 18 -17.66 12.11 32.00
CA SER A 18 -18.63 11.74 30.97
C SER A 18 -17.95 10.85 29.94
N GLN A 19 -18.33 9.57 29.88
CA GLN A 19 -17.79 8.58 28.96
C GLN A 19 -18.60 8.60 27.65
N PRO A 20 -17.98 8.93 26.50
CA PRO A 20 -18.62 8.72 25.21
C PRO A 20 -18.82 7.22 24.95
N ILE A 21 -20.00 6.85 24.44
CA ILE A 21 -20.36 5.45 24.12
C ILE A 21 -20.69 5.21 22.65
N GLY A 22 -20.77 6.29 21.85
CA GLY A 22 -21.00 6.23 20.41
C GLY A 22 -19.76 5.83 19.60
N LEU A 23 -19.98 5.51 18.33
CA LEU A 23 -18.91 5.49 17.32
C LEU A 23 -18.55 6.95 16.99
N TYR A 24 -17.27 7.28 16.79
CA TYR A 24 -16.86 8.62 16.35
C TYR A 24 -16.67 8.62 14.83
N ILE A 25 -17.65 9.15 14.09
CA ILE A 25 -17.65 9.13 12.63
C ILE A 25 -17.90 10.55 12.12
N ASN A 26 -17.07 10.99 11.18
CA ASN A 26 -17.19 12.30 10.56
C ASN A 26 -17.28 13.48 11.56
N GLY A 27 -16.45 13.43 12.62
CA GLY A 27 -16.37 14.51 13.61
C GLY A 27 -17.44 14.51 14.70
N GLU A 28 -18.35 13.52 14.72
CA GLU A 28 -19.44 13.43 15.68
C GLU A 28 -19.56 12.01 16.27
N PHE A 29 -20.08 11.91 17.49
CA PHE A 29 -20.48 10.63 18.05
C PHE A 29 -21.84 10.21 17.49
N VAL A 30 -21.99 8.95 17.11
CA VAL A 30 -23.21 8.37 16.54
C VAL A 30 -23.52 6.99 17.13
N LYS A 31 -24.77 6.55 17.00
CA LYS A 31 -25.18 5.17 17.32
C LYS A 31 -24.72 4.24 16.20
N SER A 32 -24.55 2.95 16.53
CA SER A 32 -24.45 1.90 15.51
C SER A 32 -25.74 1.81 14.68
N SER A 33 -25.62 1.45 13.40
CA SER A 33 -26.71 1.35 12.44
C SER A 33 -27.86 0.44 12.91
N ASN A 34 -27.56 -0.62 13.66
CA ASN A 34 -28.53 -1.57 14.21
C ASN A 34 -28.77 -1.39 15.71
N GLY A 35 -28.12 -0.40 16.34
CA GLY A 35 -28.23 -0.09 17.76
C GLY A 35 -27.56 -1.09 18.72
N GLN A 36 -26.85 -2.10 18.22
CA GLN A 36 -26.16 -3.09 19.06
C GLN A 36 -25.00 -2.45 19.83
N LYS A 37 -24.71 -3.05 20.99
CA LYS A 37 -23.65 -2.62 21.90
C LYS A 37 -22.81 -3.79 22.36
N ILE A 38 -21.56 -3.52 22.71
CA ILE A 38 -20.65 -4.43 23.40
C ILE A 38 -20.45 -3.90 24.82
N GLU A 39 -20.56 -4.80 25.78
CA GLU A 39 -20.28 -4.53 27.18
C GLU A 39 -18.77 -4.63 27.43
N THR A 40 -18.20 -3.64 28.08
CA THR A 40 -16.86 -3.74 28.65
C THR A 40 -16.95 -4.17 30.12
N ILE A 41 -16.02 -5.04 30.52
CA ILE A 41 -16.00 -5.71 31.81
C ILE A 41 -14.76 -5.24 32.59
N ASN A 42 -14.95 -4.83 33.83
CA ASN A 42 -13.85 -4.55 34.74
C ASN A 42 -13.14 -5.86 35.11
N PRO A 43 -11.86 -6.06 34.72
CA PRO A 43 -11.16 -7.31 34.96
C PRO A 43 -10.81 -7.56 36.44
N THR A 44 -10.93 -6.54 37.31
CA THR A 44 -10.62 -6.68 38.74
C THR A 44 -11.74 -7.35 39.53
N ASN A 45 -12.99 -7.28 39.05
CA ASN A 45 -14.15 -7.78 39.79
C ASN A 45 -15.22 -8.44 38.91
N GLU A 46 -14.96 -8.57 37.61
CA GLU A 46 -15.79 -9.27 36.61
C GLU A 46 -17.14 -8.57 36.33
N THR A 47 -17.34 -7.35 36.83
CA THR A 47 -18.58 -6.59 36.63
C THR A 47 -18.54 -5.71 35.39
N PRO A 48 -19.68 -5.49 34.72
CA PRO A 48 -19.77 -4.51 33.64
C PRO A 48 -19.39 -3.09 34.09
N ILE A 49 -18.59 -2.39 33.28
CA ILE A 49 -18.33 -0.95 33.45
C ILE A 49 -19.45 -0.17 32.76
N THR A 50 -19.62 -0.39 31.46
CA THR A 50 -20.66 0.20 30.62
C THR A 50 -20.76 -0.55 29.28
N SER A 51 -21.65 -0.11 28.38
CA SER A 51 -21.75 -0.65 27.03
C SER A 51 -21.57 0.44 25.96
N VAL A 52 -20.73 0.15 24.96
CA VAL A 52 -20.45 1.04 23.82
C VAL A 52 -21.12 0.51 22.55
N TYR A 53 -21.49 1.38 21.63
CA TYR A 53 -22.05 0.97 20.34
C TYR A 53 -21.04 0.14 19.53
N ALA A 54 -21.54 -0.92 18.90
CA ALA A 54 -20.76 -1.87 18.12
C ALA A 54 -21.04 -1.67 16.63
N ALA A 55 -20.00 -1.30 15.88
CA ALA A 55 -20.06 -1.07 14.46
C ALA A 55 -20.40 -2.35 13.70
N THR A 56 -21.35 -2.20 12.79
CA THR A 56 -21.68 -3.15 11.72
C THR A 56 -20.83 -2.87 10.49
N GLU A 57 -21.01 -3.68 9.44
CA GLU A 57 -20.44 -3.37 8.11
C GLU A 57 -20.92 -2.02 7.56
N ASP A 58 -22.18 -1.64 7.77
CA ASP A 58 -22.71 -0.34 7.32
C ASP A 58 -22.03 0.84 8.01
N ASP A 59 -21.73 0.71 9.31
CA ASP A 59 -21.01 1.73 10.06
C ASP A 59 -19.55 1.86 9.59
N VAL A 60 -18.92 0.74 9.24
CA VAL A 60 -17.58 0.73 8.62
C VAL A 60 -17.63 1.44 7.28
N ASN A 61 -18.62 1.15 6.43
CA ASN A 61 -18.80 1.80 5.14
C ASN A 61 -18.99 3.32 5.30
N ALA A 62 -19.78 3.75 6.30
CA ALA A 62 -19.97 5.16 6.61
C ALA A 62 -18.66 5.84 7.07
N ALA A 63 -17.89 5.19 7.94
CA ALA A 63 -16.60 5.69 8.41
C ALA A 63 -15.57 5.80 7.28
N VAL A 64 -15.47 4.78 6.42
CA VAL A 64 -14.56 4.80 5.25
C VAL A 64 -14.99 5.86 4.24
N THR A 65 -16.29 6.02 4.00
CA THR A 65 -16.82 7.09 3.14
C THR A 65 -16.45 8.48 3.66
N ALA A 66 -16.62 8.70 4.98
CA ALA A 66 -16.23 9.96 5.62
C ALA A 66 -14.72 10.21 5.53
N ALA A 67 -13.90 9.18 5.78
CA ALA A 67 -12.45 9.25 5.64
C ALA A 67 -12.03 9.60 4.21
N ARG A 68 -12.62 8.94 3.21
CA ARG A 68 -12.34 9.20 1.80
C ARG A 68 -12.74 10.61 1.39
N ALA A 69 -13.88 11.11 1.85
CA ALA A 69 -14.34 12.46 1.59
C ALA A 69 -13.39 13.50 2.20
N ALA A 70 -12.95 13.30 3.45
CA ALA A 70 -11.97 14.15 4.11
C ALA A 70 -10.61 14.12 3.41
N PHE A 71 -10.16 12.95 2.95
CA PHE A 71 -8.90 12.79 2.23
C PHE A 71 -8.85 13.57 0.90
N LYS A 72 -10.00 13.72 0.23
CA LYS A 72 -10.12 14.49 -1.01
C LYS A 72 -10.43 15.96 -0.78
N ASN A 73 -10.67 16.38 0.46
CA ASN A 73 -11.05 17.74 0.78
C ASN A 73 -9.81 18.63 0.92
N PRO A 74 -9.74 19.80 0.25
CA PRO A 74 -8.63 20.75 0.39
C PRO A 74 -8.29 21.14 1.83
N ASN A 75 -9.28 21.14 2.74
CA ASN A 75 -9.10 21.45 4.16
C ASN A 75 -8.28 20.39 4.93
N TRP A 76 -7.92 19.28 4.30
CA TRP A 76 -6.98 18.29 4.83
C TRP A 76 -5.90 17.89 3.81
N ARG A 77 -6.28 17.70 2.54
CA ARG A 77 -5.35 17.29 1.46
C ARG A 77 -4.31 18.37 1.16
N ASP A 78 -4.74 19.62 1.11
CA ASP A 78 -3.94 20.72 0.57
C ASP A 78 -3.36 21.63 1.65
N ILE A 79 -3.64 21.35 2.93
CA ILE A 79 -3.07 22.14 4.02
C ILE A 79 -1.57 21.86 4.17
N PRO A 80 -0.78 22.87 4.57
CA PRO A 80 0.63 22.69 4.90
C PRO A 80 0.84 21.53 5.87
N ALA A 81 1.90 20.76 5.65
CA ALA A 81 2.25 19.66 6.54
C ALA A 81 2.53 20.12 7.99
N THR A 82 3.04 21.34 8.15
CA THR A 82 3.22 22.00 9.44
C THR A 82 1.89 22.25 10.17
N ASP A 83 0.79 22.51 9.45
CA ASP A 83 -0.53 22.71 10.06
C ASP A 83 -1.11 21.38 10.56
N ARG A 84 -0.86 20.27 9.84
CA ARG A 84 -1.16 18.91 10.35
C ARG A 84 -0.39 18.65 11.65
N GLY A 85 0.91 18.95 11.66
CA GLY A 85 1.75 18.86 12.85
C GLY A 85 1.22 19.70 14.01
N THR A 86 0.75 20.93 13.75
CA THR A 86 0.15 21.80 14.78
C THR A 86 -1.08 21.17 15.44
N MET A 87 -1.99 20.56 14.67
CA MET A 87 -3.15 19.84 15.23
C MET A 87 -2.72 18.64 16.09
N MET A 88 -1.68 17.92 15.66
CA MET A 88 -1.14 16.78 16.41
C MET A 88 -0.46 17.20 17.71
N PHE A 89 0.29 18.32 17.71
CA PHE A 89 0.84 18.91 18.94
C PHE A 89 -0.28 19.29 19.92
N LYS A 90 -1.34 19.94 19.41
CA LYS A 90 -2.49 20.30 20.23
C LYS A 90 -3.21 19.08 20.81
N LEU A 91 -3.33 17.99 20.05
CA LEU A 91 -3.88 16.73 20.57
C LEU A 91 -3.02 16.16 21.69
N ALA A 92 -1.70 16.17 21.56
CA ALA A 92 -0.81 15.72 22.63
C ALA A 92 -0.94 16.57 23.90
N ASP A 93 -1.06 17.89 23.76
CA ASP A 93 -1.29 18.79 24.89
C ASP A 93 -2.64 18.54 25.58
N LEU A 94 -3.67 18.20 24.79
CA LEU A 94 -4.98 17.80 25.33
C LEU A 94 -4.91 16.45 26.05
N ILE A 95 -4.13 15.49 25.55
CA ILE A 95 -3.90 14.22 26.25
C ILE A 95 -3.23 14.47 27.61
N ASP A 96 -2.19 15.30 27.67
CA ASP A 96 -1.53 15.65 28.94
C ASP A 96 -2.49 16.37 29.90
N LYS A 97 -3.30 17.30 29.38
CA LYS A 97 -4.32 18.00 30.18
C LYS A 97 -5.37 17.05 30.76
N HIS A 98 -5.69 15.97 30.05
CA HIS A 98 -6.66 14.96 30.46
C HIS A 98 -6.00 13.68 31.03
N ALA A 99 -4.71 13.74 31.39
CA ALA A 99 -3.91 12.57 31.69
C ALA A 99 -4.47 11.72 32.83
N GLU A 100 -4.87 12.34 33.94
CA GLU A 100 -5.43 11.61 35.08
C GLU A 100 -6.73 10.87 34.73
N THR A 101 -7.58 11.46 33.88
CA THR A 101 -8.83 10.85 33.43
C THR A 101 -8.54 9.69 32.47
N LEU A 102 -7.68 9.91 31.47
CA LEU A 102 -7.28 8.86 30.52
C LEU A 102 -6.62 7.68 31.24
N ALA A 103 -5.69 7.94 32.18
CA ALA A 103 -5.04 6.89 32.96
C ALA A 103 -6.02 6.13 33.86
N THR A 104 -7.02 6.82 34.42
CA THR A 104 -8.07 6.18 35.20
C THR A 104 -8.90 5.22 34.34
N ILE A 105 -9.28 5.67 33.14
CA ILE A 105 -10.05 4.84 32.21
C ILE A 105 -9.22 3.64 31.77
N GLU A 106 -7.96 3.84 31.39
CA GLU A 106 -7.06 2.77 30.96
C GLU A 106 -6.92 1.71 32.07
N THR A 107 -6.67 2.13 33.31
CA THR A 107 -6.58 1.24 34.48
C THR A 107 -7.85 0.44 34.71
N TRP A 108 -9.01 1.08 34.60
CA TRP A 108 -10.29 0.45 34.90
C TRP A 108 -10.73 -0.54 33.82
N ASP A 109 -10.53 -0.17 32.55
CA ASP A 109 -10.96 -0.93 31.37
C ASP A 109 -9.95 -2.05 31.03
N ASN A 110 -8.64 -1.82 31.26
CA ASN A 110 -7.58 -2.79 30.94
C ASN A 110 -7.12 -3.64 32.15
N GLY A 111 -7.07 -3.07 33.35
CA GLY A 111 -6.57 -3.70 34.56
C GLY A 111 -5.09 -3.46 34.88
N LYS A 112 -4.32 -2.77 34.04
CA LYS A 112 -2.93 -2.41 34.39
C LYS A 112 -2.87 -1.41 35.56
N PRO A 113 -1.81 -1.40 36.39
CA PRO A 113 -1.64 -0.44 37.47
C PRO A 113 -1.78 1.02 37.02
N TYR A 114 -2.39 1.85 37.86
CA TYR A 114 -2.63 3.27 37.58
C TYR A 114 -1.35 4.05 37.33
N SER A 115 -0.29 3.76 38.09
CA SER A 115 1.02 4.38 37.93
C SER A 115 1.62 4.11 36.54
N VAL A 116 1.43 2.91 35.98
CA VAL A 116 1.87 2.55 34.64
C VAL A 116 1.00 3.26 33.59
N SER A 117 -0.33 3.22 33.75
CA SER A 117 -1.24 3.93 32.84
C SER A 117 -0.91 5.42 32.72
N LEU A 118 -0.60 6.08 33.84
CA LEU A 118 -0.33 7.51 33.88
C LEU A 118 1.07 7.86 33.35
N ASN A 119 2.10 7.20 33.86
CA ASN A 119 3.49 7.60 33.61
C ASN A 119 4.06 7.01 32.32
N ASP A 120 3.52 5.89 31.85
CA ASP A 120 4.04 5.17 30.69
C ASP A 120 3.06 5.29 29.51
N ASP A 121 1.85 4.72 29.60
CA ASP A 121 0.90 4.68 28.47
C ASP A 121 0.46 6.08 28.01
N VAL A 122 -0.10 6.90 28.91
CA VAL A 122 -0.64 8.23 28.56
C VAL A 122 0.49 9.18 28.13
N ALA A 123 1.56 9.24 28.92
CA ALA A 123 2.72 10.08 28.61
C ALA A 123 3.41 9.63 27.31
N GLY A 124 3.51 8.32 27.08
CA GLY A 124 4.03 7.71 25.87
C GLY A 124 3.18 8.05 24.64
N SER A 125 1.85 7.95 24.73
CA SER A 125 0.93 8.36 23.66
C SER A 125 1.11 9.82 23.25
N ALA A 126 1.16 10.73 24.23
CA ALA A 126 1.38 12.15 23.95
C ALA A 126 2.75 12.37 23.30
N THR A 127 3.79 11.69 23.78
CA THR A 127 5.15 11.80 23.24
C THR A 127 5.26 11.28 21.80
N VAL A 128 4.65 10.14 21.48
CA VAL A 128 4.60 9.59 20.11
C VAL A 128 3.90 10.56 19.16
N LEU A 129 2.78 11.16 19.59
CA LEU A 129 2.07 12.16 18.78
C LEU A 129 2.93 13.41 18.55
N ARG A 130 3.63 13.91 19.57
CA ARG A 130 4.56 15.04 19.44
C ARG A 130 5.72 14.73 18.50
N TYR A 131 6.28 13.53 18.59
CA TYR A 131 7.35 13.11 17.71
C TYR A 131 6.92 13.14 16.24
N TYR A 132 5.76 12.54 15.94
CA TYR A 132 5.24 12.53 14.58
C TYR A 132 4.70 13.88 14.12
N ALA A 133 4.18 14.71 15.02
CA ALA A 133 3.85 16.11 14.75
C ALA A 133 5.08 16.87 14.25
N GLY A 134 6.22 16.67 14.92
CA GLY A 134 7.51 17.21 14.50
C GLY A 134 8.04 16.65 13.19
N TYR A 135 7.59 15.48 12.75
CA TYR A 135 7.97 14.86 11.47
C TYR A 135 7.05 15.20 10.30
N ALA A 136 5.88 15.80 10.54
CA ALA A 136 4.85 16.01 9.53
C ALA A 136 5.39 16.73 8.28
N ASP A 137 6.24 17.75 8.47
CA ASP A 137 6.88 18.54 7.40
C ASP A 137 8.29 18.08 7.02
N LYS A 138 8.76 16.95 7.56
CA LYS A 138 10.11 16.39 7.34
C LYS A 138 10.11 15.10 6.53
N ASN A 139 8.94 14.65 6.06
CA ASN A 139 8.82 13.48 5.20
C ASN A 139 9.19 13.82 3.74
N HIS A 140 10.47 14.09 3.51
CA HIS A 140 10.99 14.49 2.22
C HIS A 140 11.14 13.30 1.27
N GLY A 141 10.97 13.57 -0.04
CA GLY A 141 11.45 12.70 -1.10
C GLY A 141 12.94 12.89 -1.34
N GLN A 142 13.40 12.52 -2.53
CA GLN A 142 14.82 12.59 -2.91
C GLN A 142 14.95 13.25 -4.27
N THR A 143 15.97 14.09 -4.44
CA THR A 143 16.50 14.44 -5.77
C THR A 143 17.51 13.38 -6.18
N ILE A 144 17.38 12.85 -7.38
CA ILE A 144 18.20 11.76 -7.91
C ILE A 144 18.99 12.33 -9.09
N ASP A 145 20.33 12.35 -8.96
CA ASP A 145 21.20 12.76 -10.06
C ASP A 145 21.19 11.68 -11.15
N VAL A 146 20.68 12.04 -12.32
CA VAL A 146 20.62 11.20 -13.51
C VAL A 146 21.38 11.82 -14.69
N GLY A 147 22.23 12.81 -14.42
CA GLY A 147 22.92 13.63 -15.42
C GLY A 147 22.25 14.98 -15.68
N ALA A 148 22.87 15.79 -16.54
CA ALA A 148 22.51 17.20 -16.73
C ALA A 148 21.18 17.43 -17.47
N ASP A 149 20.70 16.46 -18.23
CA ASP A 149 19.56 16.64 -19.13
C ASP A 149 18.21 16.43 -18.46
N LYS A 150 18.18 16.02 -17.18
CA LYS A 150 16.94 15.64 -16.48
C LYS A 150 17.04 15.87 -14.98
N LEU A 151 16.12 16.66 -14.43
CA LEU A 151 15.84 16.62 -13.00
C LEU A 151 15.01 15.36 -12.73
N ALA A 152 15.44 14.53 -11.78
CA ALA A 152 14.62 13.44 -11.26
C ALA A 152 14.43 13.66 -9.76
N TYR A 153 13.19 13.59 -9.29
CA TYR A 153 12.89 13.62 -7.87
C TYR A 153 11.71 12.72 -7.53
N THR A 154 11.62 12.34 -6.26
CA THR A 154 10.49 11.58 -5.73
C THR A 154 9.64 12.47 -4.82
N ILE A 155 8.34 12.22 -4.82
CA ILE A 155 7.40 12.80 -3.85
C ILE A 155 6.82 11.65 -3.02
N LYS A 156 6.76 11.84 -1.71
CA LYS A 156 6.14 10.92 -0.76
C LYS A 156 4.69 11.33 -0.49
N GLU A 157 3.78 10.89 -1.34
CA GLU A 157 2.34 11.14 -1.13
C GLU A 157 1.74 10.23 -0.04
N PRO A 158 0.71 10.67 0.70
CA PRO A 158 -0.08 9.78 1.55
C PRO A 158 -0.75 8.67 0.73
N VAL A 159 -0.84 7.47 1.29
CA VAL A 159 -1.55 6.34 0.66
C VAL A 159 -3.05 6.57 0.52
N GLY A 160 -3.66 7.36 1.40
CA GLY A 160 -5.10 7.63 1.40
C GLY A 160 -5.79 7.25 2.71
N VAL A 161 -6.80 6.39 2.64
CA VAL A 161 -7.55 5.91 3.79
C VAL A 161 -6.82 4.72 4.43
N CYS A 162 -6.37 4.91 5.66
CA CYS A 162 -5.76 3.87 6.48
C CYS A 162 -6.82 3.22 7.38
N GLY A 163 -7.13 1.95 7.14
CA GLY A 163 -7.79 1.09 8.11
C GLY A 163 -6.78 0.65 9.18
N GLN A 164 -7.13 0.78 10.46
CA GLN A 164 -6.23 0.48 11.56
C GLN A 164 -6.96 -0.35 12.63
N ILE A 165 -6.35 -1.42 13.11
CA ILE A 165 -6.92 -2.31 14.13
C ILE A 165 -5.88 -2.52 15.21
N ILE A 166 -6.23 -2.19 16.45
CA ILE A 166 -5.33 -2.23 17.61
C ILE A 166 -5.75 -3.30 18.63
N PRO A 167 -4.81 -3.84 19.41
CA PRO A 167 -5.07 -4.79 20.49
C PRO A 167 -5.50 -4.05 21.76
N TRP A 168 -5.73 -4.81 22.82
CA TRP A 168 -6.25 -4.33 24.09
C TRP A 168 -5.19 -4.06 25.17
N ASN A 169 -3.93 -4.43 24.95
CA ASN A 169 -2.92 -4.46 26.01
C ASN A 169 -2.30 -3.09 26.34
N PHE A 170 -2.20 -2.20 25.34
CA PHE A 170 -1.83 -0.79 25.50
C PHE A 170 -2.73 0.07 24.62
N PRO A 171 -4.03 0.21 24.95
CA PRO A 171 -5.01 0.84 24.06
C PRO A 171 -4.57 2.22 23.54
N LEU A 172 -4.29 3.18 24.43
CA LEU A 172 -3.93 4.55 24.04
C LEU A 172 -2.61 4.61 23.31
N GLU A 173 -1.62 3.84 23.75
CA GLU A 173 -0.29 3.85 23.13
C GLU A 173 -0.35 3.25 21.72
N MET A 174 -1.05 2.13 21.55
CA MET A 174 -1.27 1.51 20.24
C MET A 174 -2.06 2.43 19.31
N ALA A 175 -3.03 3.18 19.81
CA ALA A 175 -3.72 4.19 19.01
C ALA A 175 -2.76 5.29 18.56
N ALA A 176 -1.90 5.81 19.45
CA ALA A 176 -0.89 6.82 19.10
C ALA A 176 0.12 6.30 18.06
N TRP A 177 0.60 5.06 18.19
CA TRP A 177 1.51 4.42 17.23
C TRP A 177 0.89 4.29 15.83
N LYS A 178 -0.43 4.15 15.74
CA LYS A 178 -1.15 4.04 14.47
C LYS A 178 -1.52 5.40 13.88
N LEU A 179 -2.05 6.31 14.71
CA LEU A 179 -2.49 7.64 14.33
C LEU A 179 -1.31 8.54 13.95
N GLY A 180 -0.28 8.58 14.79
CA GLY A 180 0.90 9.46 14.64
C GLY A 180 1.49 9.45 13.23
N PRO A 181 2.05 8.33 12.75
CA PRO A 181 2.67 8.29 11.44
C PRO A 181 1.66 8.44 10.29
N ALA A 182 0.39 8.01 10.47
CA ALA A 182 -0.61 8.13 9.43
C ALA A 182 -1.00 9.60 9.18
N LEU A 183 -1.28 10.34 10.25
CA LEU A 183 -1.66 11.75 10.21
C LEU A 183 -0.51 12.65 9.77
N ALA A 184 0.72 12.37 10.23
CA ALA A 184 1.92 13.10 9.80
C ALA A 184 2.09 13.06 8.27
N CYS A 185 1.90 11.88 7.67
CA CYS A 185 1.95 11.70 6.22
C CYS A 185 0.74 12.29 5.47
N GLY A 186 -0.32 12.75 6.14
CA GLY A 186 -1.52 13.32 5.51
C GLY A 186 -2.61 12.31 5.16
N ASN A 187 -2.56 11.10 5.72
CA ASN A 187 -3.61 10.10 5.54
C ASN A 187 -4.83 10.42 6.40
N THR A 188 -5.98 9.88 6.01
CA THR A 188 -7.17 9.80 6.90
C THR A 188 -7.29 8.41 7.48
N VAL A 189 -7.94 8.27 8.63
CA VAL A 189 -7.93 7.05 9.42
C VAL A 189 -9.34 6.57 9.76
N VAL A 190 -9.54 5.26 9.66
CA VAL A 190 -10.60 4.53 10.37
C VAL A 190 -9.92 3.54 11.32
N LEU A 191 -9.97 3.84 12.62
CA LEU A 191 -9.34 3.02 13.66
C LEU A 191 -10.40 2.24 14.42
N LYS A 192 -10.19 0.92 14.49
CA LYS A 192 -10.99 0.00 15.29
C LYS A 192 -10.29 -0.29 16.62
N ALA A 193 -10.90 0.14 17.73
CA ALA A 193 -10.48 -0.21 19.08
C ALA A 193 -10.79 -1.69 19.39
N ALA A 194 -10.04 -2.28 20.32
CA ALA A 194 -10.33 -3.63 20.80
C ALA A 194 -11.65 -3.67 21.60
N GLU A 195 -12.37 -4.78 21.50
CA GLU A 195 -13.68 -4.96 22.14
C GLU A 195 -13.61 -4.90 23.66
N GLN A 196 -12.46 -5.27 24.22
CA GLN A 196 -12.19 -5.31 25.65
C GLN A 196 -11.84 -3.94 26.24
N THR A 197 -11.32 -3.01 25.43
CA THR A 197 -10.74 -1.75 25.92
C THR A 197 -11.11 -0.53 25.06
N PRO A 198 -12.40 -0.28 24.77
CA PRO A 198 -12.80 0.83 23.91
C PRO A 198 -12.79 2.19 24.61
N LEU A 199 -12.86 2.23 25.95
CA LEU A 199 -13.32 3.42 26.67
C LEU A 199 -12.36 4.60 26.56
N SER A 200 -11.05 4.37 26.71
CA SER A 200 -10.03 5.42 26.66
C SER A 200 -9.88 5.98 25.25
N ILE A 201 -10.00 5.13 24.21
CA ILE A 201 -9.97 5.55 22.81
C ILE A 201 -11.16 6.45 22.48
N LEU A 202 -12.36 6.09 22.95
CA LEU A 202 -13.55 6.91 22.78
C LEU A 202 -13.46 8.24 23.54
N TYR A 203 -12.88 8.24 24.74
CA TYR A 203 -12.62 9.48 25.47
C TYR A 203 -11.61 10.36 24.72
N MET A 204 -10.50 9.80 24.24
CA MET A 204 -9.54 10.51 23.38
C MET A 204 -10.19 11.06 22.11
N ALA A 205 -11.15 10.35 21.52
CA ALA A 205 -11.87 10.81 20.33
C ALA A 205 -12.64 12.12 20.55
N SER A 206 -13.10 12.38 21.79
CA SER A 206 -13.73 13.65 22.14
C SER A 206 -12.79 14.86 22.04
N LEU A 207 -11.47 14.61 22.09
CA LEU A 207 -10.44 15.65 22.02
C LEU A 207 -10.08 16.03 20.58
N PHE A 208 -10.41 15.21 19.58
CA PHE A 208 -10.01 15.45 18.18
C PHE A 208 -10.59 16.74 17.60
N LYS A 209 -11.86 17.02 17.90
CA LYS A 209 -12.54 18.25 17.48
C LYS A 209 -11.93 19.48 18.15
N GLU A 210 -11.58 19.39 19.43
CA GLU A 210 -10.89 20.46 20.16
C GLU A 210 -9.48 20.68 19.63
N ALA A 211 -8.78 19.61 19.24
CA ALA A 211 -7.46 19.66 18.58
C ALA A 211 -7.50 20.31 17.18
N GLY A 212 -8.69 20.44 16.57
CA GLY A 212 -8.90 21.12 15.30
C GLY A 212 -8.89 20.22 14.07
N PHE A 213 -8.93 18.89 14.23
CA PHE A 213 -9.00 17.98 13.10
C PHE A 213 -10.30 18.17 12.30
N PRO A 214 -10.23 18.29 10.97
CA PRO A 214 -11.43 18.34 10.13
C PRO A 214 -12.30 17.08 10.28
N PRO A 215 -13.64 17.21 10.16
CA PRO A 215 -14.54 16.06 10.13
C PRO A 215 -14.09 14.99 9.14
N GLY A 216 -14.09 13.73 9.59
CA GLY A 216 -13.76 12.56 8.77
C GLY A 216 -12.27 12.22 8.69
N VAL A 217 -11.35 13.11 9.10
CA VAL A 217 -9.91 12.79 9.09
C VAL A 217 -9.57 11.63 10.03
N ILE A 218 -10.21 11.59 11.20
CA ILE A 218 -10.09 10.51 12.16
C ILE A 218 -11.49 9.97 12.46
N ASN A 219 -11.68 8.67 12.31
CA ASN A 219 -12.91 7.96 12.66
C ASN A 219 -12.55 6.82 13.60
N ILE A 220 -13.24 6.72 14.73
CA ILE A 220 -13.06 5.64 15.72
C ILE A 220 -14.31 4.77 15.73
N ILE A 221 -14.10 3.49 15.49
CA ILE A 221 -15.15 2.47 15.61
C ILE A 221 -14.79 1.46 16.69
N ASN A 222 -15.80 0.95 17.38
CA ASN A 222 -15.70 -0.24 18.23
C ASN A 222 -16.53 -1.33 17.56
N GLY A 223 -16.27 -2.61 17.82
CA GLY A 223 -17.08 -3.69 17.24
C GLY A 223 -16.36 -5.02 17.21
N HIS A 224 -17.08 -6.09 16.87
CA HIS A 224 -16.50 -7.43 16.86
C HIS A 224 -15.45 -7.61 15.75
N GLY A 225 -14.39 -8.37 16.02
CA GLY A 225 -13.33 -8.68 15.05
C GLY A 225 -13.88 -9.40 13.81
N ARG A 226 -14.85 -10.29 14.00
CA ARG A 226 -15.48 -11.07 12.92
C ARG A 226 -16.43 -10.25 12.04
N GLU A 227 -16.83 -9.07 12.50
CA GLU A 227 -17.76 -8.17 11.81
C GLU A 227 -17.03 -6.88 11.41
N ALA A 228 -16.94 -5.88 12.29
CA ALA A 228 -16.27 -4.60 12.04
C ALA A 228 -14.81 -4.76 11.59
N GLY A 229 -14.04 -5.65 12.24
CA GLY A 229 -12.63 -5.87 11.90
C GLY A 229 -12.44 -6.50 10.52
N LYS A 230 -13.25 -7.51 10.21
CA LYS A 230 -13.31 -8.17 8.90
C LYS A 230 -13.71 -7.16 7.82
N ALA A 231 -14.83 -6.47 8.01
CA ALA A 231 -15.35 -5.48 7.06
C ALA A 231 -14.30 -4.41 6.73
N LEU A 232 -13.61 -3.87 7.75
CA LEU A 232 -12.57 -2.86 7.55
C LEU A 232 -11.37 -3.41 6.76
N ALA A 233 -10.91 -4.63 7.07
CA ALA A 233 -9.77 -5.24 6.37
C ALA A 233 -10.08 -5.60 4.91
N SER A 234 -11.33 -6.00 4.63
CA SER A 234 -11.81 -6.35 3.29
C SER A 234 -12.43 -5.18 2.52
N HIS A 235 -12.46 -3.97 3.07
CA HIS A 235 -13.05 -2.83 2.37
C HIS A 235 -12.19 -2.43 1.16
N LEU A 236 -12.81 -2.21 0.00
CA LEU A 236 -12.09 -1.90 -1.25
C LEU A 236 -11.57 -0.46 -1.29
N ASP A 237 -12.28 0.48 -0.67
CA ASP A 237 -11.83 1.88 -0.53
C ASP A 237 -10.87 2.12 0.66
N VAL A 238 -10.28 1.08 1.22
CA VAL A 238 -9.17 1.19 2.19
C VAL A 238 -7.86 0.91 1.46
N ASP A 239 -6.97 1.90 1.43
CA ASP A 239 -5.71 1.85 0.67
C ASP A 239 -4.59 1.15 1.45
N LYS A 240 -4.71 1.14 2.78
CA LYS A 240 -3.77 0.48 3.69
C LYS A 240 -4.48 -0.12 4.89
N ILE A 241 -4.06 -1.32 5.30
CA ILE A 241 -4.43 -1.90 6.59
C ILE A 241 -3.20 -1.98 7.52
N ALA A 242 -3.33 -1.47 8.74
CA ALA A 242 -2.34 -1.65 9.80
C ALA A 242 -2.98 -2.40 10.97
N PHE A 243 -2.40 -3.53 11.36
CA PHE A 243 -2.95 -4.41 12.38
C PHE A 243 -1.90 -4.74 13.42
N THR A 244 -2.29 -4.66 14.69
CA THR A 244 -1.54 -5.25 15.79
C THR A 244 -2.42 -6.24 16.55
N GLY A 245 -1.91 -7.44 16.81
CA GLY A 245 -2.64 -8.48 17.55
C GLY A 245 -2.11 -9.88 17.30
N SER A 246 -2.96 -10.91 17.44
CA SER A 246 -2.49 -12.29 17.32
C SER A 246 -1.95 -12.64 15.93
N THR A 247 -0.94 -13.50 15.85
CA THR A 247 -0.38 -13.98 14.58
C THR A 247 -1.43 -14.68 13.71
N THR A 248 -2.36 -15.43 14.31
CA THR A 248 -3.47 -16.07 13.58
C THR A 248 -4.35 -15.03 12.90
N THR A 249 -4.76 -13.98 13.62
CA THR A 249 -5.55 -12.90 13.04
C THR A 249 -4.75 -12.12 12.00
N GLY A 250 -3.45 -11.87 12.23
CA GLY A 250 -2.58 -11.20 11.25
C GLY A 250 -2.52 -11.93 9.91
N LYS A 251 -2.49 -13.27 9.91
CA LYS A 251 -2.59 -14.09 8.68
C LYS A 251 -3.92 -13.90 7.97
N GLU A 252 -5.03 -13.82 8.70
CA GLU A 252 -6.35 -13.56 8.11
C GLU A 252 -6.46 -12.13 7.55
N ILE A 253 -5.91 -11.13 8.24
CA ILE A 253 -5.83 -9.75 7.72
C ILE A 253 -5.04 -9.73 6.41
N MET A 254 -3.89 -10.41 6.34
CA MET A 254 -3.09 -10.50 5.13
C MET A 254 -3.86 -11.13 3.96
N LYS A 255 -4.62 -12.21 4.21
CA LYS A 255 -5.49 -12.82 3.19
C LYS A 255 -6.56 -11.84 2.70
N MET A 256 -7.23 -11.14 3.62
CA MET A 256 -8.28 -10.16 3.27
C MET A 256 -7.72 -8.94 2.53
N ALA A 257 -6.48 -8.54 2.82
CA ALA A 257 -5.82 -7.44 2.12
C ALA A 257 -5.51 -7.76 0.65
N SER A 258 -5.34 -9.04 0.30
CA SER A 258 -4.97 -9.46 -1.06
C SER A 258 -6.00 -9.11 -2.14
N ILE A 259 -7.26 -8.89 -1.77
CA ILE A 259 -8.37 -8.65 -2.72
C ILE A 259 -8.17 -7.41 -3.60
N ASN A 260 -7.43 -6.41 -3.11
CA ASN A 260 -7.08 -5.19 -3.83
C ASN A 260 -5.60 -4.82 -3.66
N MET A 261 -4.78 -5.78 -3.22
CA MET A 261 -3.34 -5.60 -2.97
C MET A 261 -3.01 -4.40 -2.08
N LYS A 262 -3.90 -4.03 -1.14
CA LYS A 262 -3.68 -2.91 -0.22
C LYS A 262 -2.41 -3.13 0.62
N ASN A 263 -1.67 -2.06 0.87
CA ASN A 263 -0.43 -2.15 1.65
C ASN A 263 -0.74 -2.61 3.08
N ILE A 264 0.12 -3.45 3.66
CA ILE A 264 -0.08 -4.03 5.00
C ILE A 264 1.05 -3.64 5.94
N THR A 265 0.71 -3.40 7.21
CA THR A 265 1.67 -3.43 8.32
C THR A 265 1.08 -4.33 9.39
N LEU A 266 1.82 -5.37 9.78
CA LEU A 266 1.38 -6.37 10.74
C LEU A 266 2.40 -6.41 11.88
N GLU A 267 1.96 -6.13 13.09
CA GLU A 267 2.72 -6.36 14.31
C GLU A 267 2.04 -7.48 15.09
N THR A 268 2.70 -8.62 15.26
CA THR A 268 2.08 -9.81 15.84
C THR A 268 2.88 -10.38 17.01
N GLY A 269 2.49 -11.57 17.47
CA GLY A 269 3.01 -12.15 18.70
C GLY A 269 4.52 -12.42 18.71
N GLY A 270 5.02 -12.68 19.91
CA GLY A 270 6.42 -12.97 20.15
C GLY A 270 6.64 -14.01 21.24
N LYS A 271 7.76 -14.73 21.13
CA LYS A 271 8.32 -15.54 22.23
C LYS A 271 9.79 -15.13 22.41
N SER A 272 10.00 -13.85 22.69
CA SER A 272 11.31 -13.20 22.70
C SER A 272 12.28 -13.90 23.66
N ALA A 273 13.52 -14.08 23.20
CA ALA A 273 14.58 -14.71 23.98
C ALA A 273 15.44 -13.64 24.69
N LEU A 274 15.81 -13.90 25.95
CA LEU A 274 16.81 -13.13 26.70
C LEU A 274 17.96 -14.07 27.05
N LEU A 275 19.14 -13.79 26.50
CA LEU A 275 20.34 -14.61 26.66
C LEU A 275 21.20 -14.02 27.79
N ILE A 276 21.62 -14.85 28.74
CA ILE A 276 22.49 -14.46 29.86
C ILE A 276 23.75 -15.33 29.80
N PHE A 277 24.88 -14.70 29.53
CA PHE A 277 26.19 -15.35 29.50
C PHE A 277 26.85 -15.35 30.89
N ASP A 278 27.84 -16.22 31.10
CA ASP A 278 28.55 -16.39 32.38
C ASP A 278 29.22 -15.08 32.86
N ASP A 279 29.59 -14.20 31.93
CA ASP A 279 30.20 -12.90 32.21
C ASP A 279 29.20 -11.74 32.30
N ALA A 280 27.89 -12.02 32.35
CA ALA A 280 26.88 -11.01 32.58
C ALA A 280 27.00 -10.39 33.98
N GLU A 281 26.61 -9.11 34.10
CA GLU A 281 26.33 -8.53 35.42
C GLU A 281 24.99 -9.10 35.90
N LEU A 282 25.05 -10.07 36.81
CA LEU A 282 23.91 -10.93 37.09
C LEU A 282 22.78 -10.21 37.83
N ASP A 283 23.09 -9.25 38.70
CA ASP A 283 22.09 -8.46 39.43
C ASP A 283 21.25 -7.60 38.47
N GLN A 284 21.90 -6.94 37.51
CA GLN A 284 21.22 -6.20 36.45
C GLN A 284 20.45 -7.13 35.52
N ALA A 285 21.01 -8.29 35.16
CA ALA A 285 20.31 -9.26 34.32
C ALA A 285 19.02 -9.75 34.99
N VAL A 286 19.03 -9.99 36.30
CA VAL A 286 17.83 -10.35 37.09
C VAL A 286 16.78 -9.24 37.04
N LYS A 287 17.18 -7.99 37.29
CA LYS A 287 16.27 -6.82 37.31
C LYS A 287 15.62 -6.57 35.95
N TRP A 288 16.41 -6.61 34.88
CA TRP A 288 15.90 -6.42 33.52
C TRP A 288 15.09 -7.60 33.03
N ALA A 289 15.46 -8.84 33.35
CA ALA A 289 14.64 -10.00 33.03
C ALA A 289 13.26 -9.93 33.70
N HIS A 290 13.20 -9.38 34.91
CA HIS A 290 11.94 -9.19 35.62
C HIS A 290 11.03 -8.19 34.92
N ILE A 291 11.53 -6.99 34.60
CA ILE A 291 10.78 -5.99 33.83
C ILE A 291 10.38 -6.57 32.47
N GLY A 292 11.30 -7.29 31.81
CA GLY A 292 11.12 -7.88 30.50
C GLY A 292 9.92 -8.83 30.37
N ILE A 293 9.47 -9.46 31.46
CA ILE A 293 8.32 -10.38 31.44
C ILE A 293 7.14 -9.99 32.34
N PHE A 294 7.37 -9.29 33.45
CA PHE A 294 6.27 -8.95 34.37
C PHE A 294 5.71 -7.54 34.17
N TYR A 295 6.35 -6.69 33.36
CA TYR A 295 5.74 -5.42 32.92
C TYR A 295 4.40 -5.68 32.22
N ASN A 296 3.41 -4.83 32.49
CA ASN A 296 2.02 -4.97 32.01
C ASN A 296 1.45 -6.40 32.19
N GLN A 297 1.77 -7.04 33.32
CA GLN A 297 1.34 -8.40 33.67
C GLN A 297 1.70 -9.43 32.59
N GLY A 298 2.80 -9.21 31.86
CA GLY A 298 3.26 -10.05 30.76
C GLY A 298 2.39 -10.03 29.51
N GLN A 299 1.43 -9.11 29.43
CA GLN A 299 0.59 -8.87 28.25
C GLN A 299 1.33 -7.93 27.28
N VAL A 300 2.54 -8.32 26.89
CA VAL A 300 3.46 -7.54 26.03
C VAL A 300 3.97 -8.46 24.94
N CYS A 301 3.80 -8.07 23.66
CA CYS A 301 4.18 -8.91 22.52
C CYS A 301 5.68 -9.18 22.47
N CYS A 302 6.52 -8.21 22.86
CA CYS A 302 7.96 -8.35 22.89
C CYS A 302 8.51 -8.94 24.19
N ALA A 303 7.65 -9.33 25.16
CA ALA A 303 8.07 -9.82 26.46
C ALA A 303 9.15 -10.91 26.33
N THR A 304 10.25 -10.76 27.08
CA THR A 304 11.35 -11.73 27.12
C THR A 304 10.97 -12.96 27.94
N SER A 305 10.00 -13.70 27.44
CA SER A 305 9.35 -14.82 28.12
C SER A 305 10.13 -16.14 28.00
N ARG A 306 11.22 -16.17 27.22
CA ARG A 306 12.23 -17.24 27.22
C ARG A 306 13.55 -16.70 27.73
N ILE A 307 13.92 -17.04 28.96
CA ILE A 307 15.24 -16.71 29.49
C ILE A 307 16.16 -17.90 29.24
N LEU A 308 17.25 -17.66 28.52
CA LEU A 308 18.28 -18.64 28.19
C LEU A 308 19.52 -18.26 28.99
N VAL A 309 20.00 -19.15 29.87
CA VAL A 309 21.09 -18.85 30.81
C VAL A 309 22.24 -19.82 30.62
N GLN A 310 23.47 -19.31 30.58
CA GLN A 310 24.64 -20.16 30.46
C GLN A 310 24.83 -21.03 31.72
N GLU A 311 25.25 -22.29 31.55
CA GLU A 311 25.31 -23.27 32.63
C GLU A 311 26.14 -22.84 33.85
N GLY A 312 27.18 -22.02 33.68
CA GLY A 312 28.04 -21.57 34.78
C GLY A 312 27.33 -20.66 35.78
N VAL A 313 26.25 -19.97 35.37
CA VAL A 313 25.47 -19.05 36.22
C VAL A 313 23.99 -19.46 36.37
N TYR A 314 23.57 -20.58 35.79
CA TYR A 314 22.16 -21.02 35.73
C TYR A 314 21.47 -21.09 37.10
N ASP A 315 21.99 -21.90 38.01
CA ASP A 315 21.35 -22.13 39.31
C ASP A 315 21.28 -20.85 40.15
N LYS A 316 22.35 -20.05 40.10
CA LYS A 316 22.41 -18.75 40.78
C LYS A 316 21.38 -17.79 40.21
N PHE A 317 21.28 -17.68 38.87
CA PHE A 317 20.28 -16.84 38.23
C PHE A 317 18.86 -17.24 38.61
N VAL A 318 18.51 -18.53 38.55
CA VAL A 318 17.15 -19.00 38.88
C VAL A 318 16.80 -18.64 40.32
N ALA A 319 17.72 -18.84 41.26
CA ALA A 319 17.53 -18.51 42.67
C ALA A 319 17.36 -16.98 42.89
N ASP A 320 18.27 -16.17 42.34
CA ASP A 320 18.25 -14.72 42.50
C ASP A 320 17.02 -14.10 41.82
N PHE A 321 16.66 -14.57 40.62
CA PHE A 321 15.50 -14.11 39.88
C PHE A 321 14.20 -14.42 40.62
N THR A 322 14.06 -15.64 41.15
CA THR A 322 12.88 -16.05 41.92
C THR A 322 12.76 -15.24 43.21
N LYS A 323 13.89 -15.01 43.90
CA LYS A 323 13.93 -14.13 45.07
C LYS A 323 13.50 -12.70 44.73
N TYR A 324 14.05 -12.13 43.66
CA TYR A 324 13.73 -10.77 43.23
C TYR A 324 12.25 -10.62 42.87
N VAL A 325 11.68 -11.59 42.14
CA VAL A 325 10.24 -11.64 41.84
C VAL A 325 9.42 -11.67 43.12
N ALA A 326 9.77 -12.50 44.10
CA ALA A 326 9.05 -12.57 45.38
C ALA A 326 9.16 -11.29 46.21
N ASP A 327 10.30 -10.58 46.14
CA ASP A 327 10.55 -9.36 46.92
C ASP A 327 9.86 -8.12 46.30
N ILE A 328 9.63 -8.09 44.98
CA ILE A 328 9.17 -6.89 44.25
C ILE A 328 7.76 -7.02 43.68
N GLN A 329 7.29 -8.22 43.31
CA GLN A 329 5.96 -8.35 42.69
C GLN A 329 4.83 -8.30 43.72
N VAL A 330 3.97 -7.30 43.56
CA VAL A 330 2.74 -7.11 44.33
C VAL A 330 1.55 -7.24 43.38
N VAL A 331 0.86 -8.37 43.47
CA VAL A 331 -0.41 -8.58 42.77
C VAL A 331 -1.53 -7.97 43.60
N GLY A 332 -2.32 -7.07 43.04
CA GLY A 332 -3.29 -6.31 43.82
C GLY A 332 -4.26 -5.48 42.99
N ASP A 333 -5.07 -4.67 43.68
CA ASP A 333 -5.94 -3.69 43.04
C ASP A 333 -5.09 -2.71 42.20
N PRO A 334 -5.35 -2.56 40.89
CA PRO A 334 -4.59 -1.68 40.02
C PRO A 334 -4.56 -0.20 40.45
N PHE A 335 -5.51 0.26 41.26
CA PHE A 335 -5.53 1.63 41.78
C PHE A 335 -4.69 1.83 43.05
N GLU A 336 -4.24 0.75 43.70
CA GLU A 336 -3.39 0.84 44.89
C GLU A 336 -1.95 1.20 44.50
N ALA A 337 -1.35 2.13 45.23
CA ALA A 337 -0.08 2.76 44.85
C ALA A 337 1.12 1.80 44.81
N ASN A 338 1.06 0.69 45.55
CA ASN A 338 2.11 -0.32 45.63
C ASN A 338 1.87 -1.54 44.71
N THR A 339 0.74 -1.60 44.00
CA THR A 339 0.46 -2.69 43.07
C THR A 339 1.38 -2.61 41.86
N SER A 340 2.13 -3.69 41.60
CA SER A 340 2.96 -3.82 40.38
C SER A 340 2.28 -4.66 39.30
N GLN A 341 1.28 -5.46 39.67
CA GLN A 341 0.60 -6.39 38.77
C GLN A 341 -0.92 -6.43 39.04
N GLY A 342 -1.70 -6.01 38.04
CA GLY A 342 -3.15 -6.14 38.03
C GLY A 342 -3.65 -7.50 37.51
N PRO A 343 -4.95 -7.62 37.16
CA PRO A 343 -5.51 -8.82 36.56
C PRO A 343 -5.14 -8.96 35.07
N GLN A 344 -5.37 -10.15 34.52
CA GLN A 344 -5.42 -10.34 33.06
C GLN A 344 -6.69 -9.69 32.50
N ILE A 345 -6.68 -9.29 31.22
CA ILE A 345 -7.78 -8.51 30.64
C ILE A 345 -9.15 -9.21 30.64
N THR A 346 -9.17 -10.54 30.53
CA THR A 346 -10.42 -11.30 30.40
C THR A 346 -10.30 -12.67 31.04
N LYS A 347 -11.44 -13.27 31.38
CA LYS A 347 -11.54 -14.67 31.78
C LYS A 347 -10.88 -15.64 30.78
N VAL A 348 -11.08 -15.42 29.49
CA VAL A 348 -10.47 -16.26 28.44
C VAL A 348 -8.94 -16.20 28.49
N GLN A 349 -8.38 -15.01 28.68
CA GLN A 349 -6.93 -14.85 28.81
C GLN A 349 -6.41 -15.47 30.10
N HIS A 350 -7.13 -15.30 31.20
CA HIS A 350 -6.83 -15.94 32.49
C HIS A 350 -6.76 -17.46 32.40
N GLU A 351 -7.81 -18.08 31.86
CA GLU A 351 -7.89 -19.53 31.68
C GLU A 351 -6.81 -20.04 30.71
N ARG A 352 -6.48 -19.27 29.66
CA ARG A 352 -5.40 -19.61 28.73
C ARG A 352 -4.05 -19.69 29.43
N VAL A 353 -3.69 -18.70 30.25
CA VAL A 353 -2.41 -18.67 30.99
C VAL A 353 -2.33 -19.84 31.98
N LEU A 354 -3.41 -20.12 32.71
CA LEU A 354 -3.47 -21.28 33.62
C LEU A 354 -3.40 -22.62 32.87
N GLY A 355 -3.99 -22.70 31.67
CA GLY A 355 -3.86 -23.84 30.77
C GLY A 355 -2.41 -24.11 30.39
N PHE A 356 -1.63 -23.07 30.08
CA PHE A 356 -0.19 -23.20 29.85
C PHE A 356 0.58 -23.65 31.09
N ALA A 357 0.23 -23.15 32.28
CA ALA A 357 0.83 -23.61 33.53
C ALA A 357 0.56 -25.10 33.79
N LYS A 358 -0.63 -25.59 33.46
CA LYS A 358 -0.94 -27.03 33.50
C LYS A 358 -0.11 -27.81 32.47
N SER A 359 -0.06 -27.35 31.21
CA SER A 359 0.74 -27.99 30.15
C SER A 359 2.22 -28.12 30.54
N GLY A 360 2.81 -27.06 31.11
CA GLY A 360 4.19 -27.07 31.61
C GLY A 360 4.45 -28.16 32.65
N LYS A 361 3.53 -28.31 33.63
CA LYS A 361 3.61 -29.36 34.65
C LYS A 361 3.46 -30.76 34.03
N ASP A 362 2.50 -30.94 33.14
CA ASP A 362 2.23 -32.23 32.47
C ASP A 362 3.39 -32.68 31.57
N GLN A 363 4.13 -31.73 30.98
CA GLN A 363 5.31 -32.01 30.14
C GLN A 363 6.61 -32.17 30.95
N GLY A 364 6.54 -32.06 32.27
CA GLY A 364 7.66 -32.34 33.18
C GLY A 364 8.61 -31.15 33.42
N ALA A 365 8.20 -29.93 33.09
CA ALA A 365 8.96 -28.74 33.48
C ALA A 365 8.86 -28.52 35.01
N LYS A 366 9.91 -27.95 35.61
CA LYS A 366 9.92 -27.64 37.05
C LYS A 366 9.21 -26.31 37.28
N LEU A 367 8.03 -26.35 37.90
CA LEU A 367 7.37 -25.14 38.40
C LEU A 367 8.14 -24.63 39.63
N VAL A 368 8.74 -23.44 39.52
CA VAL A 368 9.51 -22.80 40.60
C VAL A 368 8.58 -22.01 41.52
N CYS A 369 7.66 -21.22 40.94
CA CYS A 369 6.61 -20.52 41.68
C CYS A 369 5.40 -20.23 40.79
N GLY A 370 4.26 -19.89 41.42
CA GLY A 370 3.03 -19.48 40.75
C GLY A 370 2.30 -20.63 40.06
N GLY A 371 1.80 -20.39 38.84
CA GLY A 371 1.08 -21.37 38.03
C GLY A 371 -0.34 -21.65 38.53
N GLU A 372 -0.97 -20.66 39.18
CA GLU A 372 -2.31 -20.70 39.76
C GLU A 372 -2.91 -19.28 39.83
N SER A 373 -4.24 -19.21 40.01
CA SER A 373 -4.95 -17.96 40.26
C SER A 373 -4.48 -17.29 41.54
N PHE A 374 -4.59 -15.95 41.60
CA PHE A 374 -4.40 -15.19 42.83
C PHE A 374 -5.75 -14.68 43.31
N THR A 375 -6.20 -15.11 44.49
CA THR A 375 -7.53 -14.77 45.03
C THR A 375 -7.45 -13.90 46.28
N ASP A 376 -6.26 -13.49 46.69
CA ASP A 376 -6.03 -12.67 47.89
C ASP A 376 -6.03 -11.17 47.53
N VAL A 377 -7.09 -10.74 46.81
CA VAL A 377 -7.34 -9.35 46.39
C VAL A 377 -8.84 -9.10 46.45
N GLY A 378 -9.24 -7.93 46.98
CA GLY A 378 -10.65 -7.51 46.97
C GLY A 378 -11.58 -8.55 47.61
N ASP A 379 -12.62 -8.95 46.88
CA ASP A 379 -13.59 -9.98 47.28
C ASP A 379 -13.24 -11.39 46.76
N GLY A 380 -12.00 -11.59 46.31
CA GLY A 380 -11.51 -12.84 45.73
C GLY A 380 -11.93 -13.10 44.28
N LYS A 381 -12.53 -12.10 43.62
CA LYS A 381 -12.87 -12.14 42.20
C LYS A 381 -11.79 -11.49 41.32
N GLY A 382 -12.02 -11.55 40.02
CA GLY A 382 -11.17 -10.93 39.02
C GLY A 382 -10.14 -11.91 38.46
N TYR A 383 -9.47 -11.46 37.40
CA TYR A 383 -8.67 -12.33 36.55
C TYR A 383 -7.19 -12.33 36.95
N PHE A 384 -6.90 -12.40 38.25
CA PHE A 384 -5.54 -12.34 38.77
C PHE A 384 -4.82 -13.69 38.72
N ILE A 385 -3.52 -13.64 38.41
CA ILE A 385 -2.63 -14.81 38.31
C ILE A 385 -1.36 -14.52 39.10
N LYS A 386 -0.81 -15.53 39.79
CA LYS A 386 0.50 -15.39 40.44
C LYS A 386 1.64 -15.32 39.40
N PRO A 387 2.68 -14.48 39.58
CA PRO A 387 3.90 -14.55 38.78
C PRO A 387 4.41 -15.99 38.66
N THR A 388 4.52 -16.48 37.42
CA THR A 388 4.76 -17.90 37.15
C THR A 388 6.13 -18.11 36.53
N ILE A 389 6.97 -18.93 37.18
CA ILE A 389 8.33 -19.24 36.74
C ILE A 389 8.47 -20.75 36.56
N PHE A 390 8.86 -21.17 35.36
CA PHE A 390 9.30 -22.54 35.09
C PHE A 390 10.80 -22.58 34.82
N SER A 391 11.50 -23.56 35.41
CA SER A 391 12.91 -23.86 35.13
C SER A 391 13.05 -25.27 34.55
N ASN A 392 14.26 -25.61 34.11
CA ASN A 392 14.59 -26.87 33.43
C ASN A 392 13.68 -27.15 32.23
N VAL A 393 13.29 -26.09 31.50
CA VAL A 393 12.40 -26.18 30.35
C VAL A 393 13.17 -26.67 29.13
N LYS A 394 12.56 -27.58 28.37
CA LYS A 394 13.14 -28.14 27.14
C LYS A 394 12.50 -27.53 25.88
N PRO A 395 13.23 -27.40 24.76
CA PRO A 395 12.73 -26.76 23.53
C PRO A 395 11.46 -27.39 22.95
N GLU A 396 11.25 -28.69 23.15
CA GLU A 396 10.07 -29.42 22.66
C GLU A 396 8.78 -29.13 23.42
N MET A 397 8.83 -28.44 24.56
CA MET A 397 7.65 -28.15 25.38
C MET A 397 6.79 -27.01 24.78
N ASP A 398 5.48 -27.08 24.99
CA ASP A 398 4.55 -26.05 24.48
C ASP A 398 4.81 -24.69 25.11
N ILE A 399 5.10 -24.65 26.42
CA ILE A 399 5.43 -23.43 27.16
C ILE A 399 6.73 -22.76 26.68
N TYR A 400 7.59 -23.51 25.97
CA TYR A 400 8.78 -22.96 25.32
C TYR A 400 8.42 -22.35 23.96
N LYS A 401 7.60 -23.03 23.14
CA LYS A 401 7.31 -22.64 21.76
C LYS A 401 6.23 -21.56 21.62
N GLU A 402 5.17 -21.64 22.42
CA GLU A 402 3.94 -20.87 22.23
C GLU A 402 3.88 -19.59 23.07
N GLU A 403 3.29 -18.54 22.52
CA GLU A 403 3.04 -17.29 23.22
C GLU A 403 1.92 -17.46 24.27
N VAL A 404 2.28 -17.23 25.53
CA VAL A 404 1.37 -17.33 26.68
C VAL A 404 0.59 -16.03 26.90
N PHE A 405 1.28 -14.89 26.76
CA PHE A 405 0.73 -13.53 26.91
C PHE A 405 0.15 -13.24 28.30
N GLY A 406 0.95 -13.51 29.34
CA GLY A 406 0.62 -13.28 30.75
C GLY A 406 1.90 -13.34 31.60
N PRO A 407 1.80 -13.26 32.94
CA PRO A 407 2.97 -13.14 33.83
C PRO A 407 3.66 -14.49 34.00
N PHE A 408 4.26 -14.99 32.92
CA PHE A 408 4.71 -16.37 32.74
C PHE A 408 6.05 -16.41 32.01
N VAL A 409 7.06 -17.01 32.66
CA VAL A 409 8.41 -17.12 32.10
C VAL A 409 8.94 -18.55 32.14
N VAL A 410 9.70 -18.91 31.11
CA VAL A 410 10.46 -20.17 31.07
C VAL A 410 11.95 -19.89 31.10
N ILE A 411 12.70 -20.71 31.84
CA ILE A 411 14.15 -20.61 31.98
C ILE A 411 14.78 -21.93 31.51
N ALA A 412 15.63 -21.85 30.48
CA ALA A 412 16.38 -22.96 29.91
C ALA A 412 17.89 -22.68 29.93
N SER A 413 18.72 -23.73 30.00
CA SER A 413 20.16 -23.59 30.01
C SER A 413 20.77 -23.75 28.61
N PHE A 414 21.95 -23.15 28.39
CA PHE A 414 22.80 -23.40 27.22
C PHE A 414 24.28 -23.50 27.63
N LYS A 415 25.09 -24.15 26.78
CA LYS A 415 26.53 -24.37 27.02
C LYS A 415 27.41 -23.40 26.27
N THR A 416 27.15 -23.21 24.98
CA THR A 416 27.99 -22.40 24.09
C THR A 416 27.21 -21.24 23.48
N GLU A 417 27.91 -20.23 22.99
CA GLU A 417 27.33 -19.09 22.29
C GLU A 417 26.53 -19.52 21.06
N GLU A 418 27.05 -20.49 20.29
CA GLU A 418 26.39 -21.03 19.10
C GLU A 418 25.06 -21.70 19.47
N GLN A 419 25.06 -22.47 20.56
CA GLN A 419 23.83 -23.09 21.06
C GLN A 419 22.82 -22.04 21.51
N ALA A 420 23.26 -20.98 22.20
CA ALA A 420 22.39 -19.90 22.65
C ALA A 420 21.68 -19.21 21.48
N ILE A 421 22.43 -18.89 20.42
CA ILE A 421 21.90 -18.27 19.20
C ILE A 421 20.92 -19.23 18.51
N GLN A 422 21.27 -20.50 18.37
CA GLN A 422 20.39 -21.51 17.78
C GLN A 422 19.07 -21.61 18.55
N MET A 423 19.12 -21.72 19.88
CA MET A 423 17.94 -21.82 20.74
C MET A 423 17.07 -20.55 20.69
N ALA A 424 17.69 -19.38 20.60
CA ALA A 424 16.98 -18.11 20.50
C ALA A 424 16.22 -18.00 19.16
N ASN A 425 16.87 -18.37 18.05
CA ASN A 425 16.32 -18.30 16.70
C ASN A 425 15.37 -19.45 16.36
N ASP A 426 15.43 -20.57 17.09
CA ASP A 426 14.50 -21.71 16.96
C ASP A 426 13.10 -21.34 17.49
N SER A 427 12.44 -20.47 16.75
CA SER A 427 11.10 -19.97 16.96
C SER A 427 10.53 -19.49 15.64
N ILE A 428 9.21 -19.65 15.48
CA ILE A 428 8.47 -19.04 14.36
C ILE A 428 8.40 -17.51 14.49
N TYR A 429 8.67 -16.98 15.69
CA TYR A 429 8.63 -15.57 16.04
C TYR A 429 10.00 -14.92 15.92
N GLY A 430 10.01 -13.60 15.80
CA GLY A 430 11.22 -12.77 15.70
C GLY A 430 10.91 -11.30 16.01
N LEU A 431 10.31 -11.02 17.15
CA LEU A 431 9.93 -9.65 17.55
C LEU A 431 11.05 -8.94 18.32
N GLY A 432 11.23 -9.29 19.59
CA GLY A 432 12.29 -8.78 20.44
C GLY A 432 13.29 -9.87 20.84
N SER A 433 14.48 -9.46 21.29
CA SER A 433 15.44 -10.30 21.98
C SER A 433 16.37 -9.45 22.84
N ALA A 434 16.99 -10.03 23.86
CA ALA A 434 17.97 -9.34 24.69
C ALA A 434 19.21 -10.21 24.92
N VAL A 435 20.35 -9.57 25.11
CA VAL A 435 21.63 -10.25 25.41
C VAL A 435 22.34 -9.55 26.57
N PHE A 436 22.72 -10.34 27.58
CA PHE A 436 23.45 -9.89 28.77
C PHE A 436 24.86 -10.49 28.78
N THR A 437 25.87 -9.63 28.67
CA THR A 437 27.30 -9.97 28.69
C THR A 437 28.12 -8.69 28.90
N GLN A 438 29.26 -8.79 29.61
CA GLN A 438 30.23 -7.69 29.73
C GLN A 438 31.21 -7.63 28.54
N ASN A 439 31.21 -8.63 27.66
CA ASN A 439 32.09 -8.67 26.50
C ASN A 439 31.48 -7.95 25.29
N ILE A 440 32.09 -6.84 24.88
CA ILE A 440 31.61 -6.00 23.75
C ILE A 440 31.58 -6.75 22.40
N GLN A 441 32.53 -7.65 22.15
CA GLN A 441 32.57 -8.41 20.90
C GLN A 441 31.42 -9.42 20.86
N ARG A 442 31.18 -10.11 21.98
CA ARG A 442 30.04 -11.02 22.12
C ARG A 442 28.73 -10.26 21.99
N ALA A 443 28.57 -9.15 22.70
CA ALA A 443 27.34 -8.37 22.70
C ALA A 443 26.88 -8.03 21.27
N HIS A 444 27.76 -7.41 20.47
CA HIS A 444 27.42 -7.05 19.09
C HIS A 444 27.45 -8.24 18.12
N GLY A 445 28.30 -9.23 18.36
CA GLY A 445 28.41 -10.45 17.55
C GLY A 445 27.16 -11.32 17.64
N VAL A 446 26.64 -11.53 18.85
CA VAL A 446 25.39 -12.24 19.12
C VAL A 446 24.20 -11.42 18.61
N ALA A 447 24.14 -10.12 18.94
CA ALA A 447 23.01 -9.28 18.52
C ALA A 447 22.77 -9.29 16.99
N ARG A 448 23.84 -9.29 16.19
CA ARG A 448 23.74 -9.39 14.71
C ARG A 448 23.23 -10.73 14.20
N LYS A 449 23.36 -11.80 14.99
CA LYS A 449 22.97 -13.16 14.60
C LYS A 449 21.56 -13.53 15.12
N LEU A 450 20.98 -12.73 15.99
CA LEU A 450 19.62 -12.92 16.48
C LEU A 450 18.62 -12.49 15.42
N GLU A 451 17.68 -13.37 15.08
CA GLU A 451 16.64 -13.14 14.08
C GLU A 451 15.43 -12.46 14.73
N ALA A 452 15.63 -11.24 15.23
CA ALA A 452 14.62 -10.42 15.86
C ALA A 452 14.58 -9.01 15.25
N GLY A 453 13.42 -8.38 15.30
CA GLY A 453 13.24 -7.00 14.87
C GLY A 453 13.93 -5.98 15.79
N MET A 454 14.02 -6.29 17.08
CA MET A 454 14.65 -5.49 18.12
C MET A 454 15.57 -6.35 18.97
N VAL A 455 16.79 -5.86 19.23
CA VAL A 455 17.75 -6.54 20.12
C VAL A 455 18.32 -5.55 21.14
N TRP A 456 18.07 -5.80 22.42
CA TRP A 456 18.62 -5.03 23.53
C TRP A 456 19.92 -5.66 24.06
N ILE A 457 20.93 -4.83 24.32
CA ILE A 457 22.19 -5.26 24.93
C ILE A 457 22.21 -4.72 26.36
N ASN A 458 22.25 -5.62 27.34
CA ASN A 458 22.25 -5.31 28.77
C ASN A 458 21.03 -4.50 29.26
N SER A 459 19.91 -4.59 28.54
CA SER A 459 18.57 -4.12 28.96
C SER A 459 17.48 -5.02 28.35
N SER A 460 16.20 -4.77 28.65
CA SER A 460 15.06 -5.50 28.09
C SER A 460 13.80 -4.64 28.09
N ASN A 461 13.03 -4.65 27.00
CA ASN A 461 11.86 -3.78 26.78
C ASN A 461 12.15 -2.29 26.95
N ASP A 462 13.42 -1.89 26.82
CA ASP A 462 13.86 -0.50 26.86
C ASP A 462 13.61 0.13 25.48
N GLY A 463 12.37 0.56 25.28
CA GLY A 463 11.87 1.11 24.02
C GLY A 463 11.96 2.63 23.96
N ASP A 464 12.09 3.17 22.75
CA ASP A 464 12.05 4.62 22.51
C ASP A 464 11.27 4.89 21.22
N PHE A 465 10.35 5.86 21.25
CA PHE A 465 9.48 6.22 20.13
C PHE A 465 10.25 6.65 18.86
N ARG A 466 11.52 7.01 18.98
CA ARG A 466 12.40 7.38 17.85
C ARG A 466 13.00 6.15 17.17
N VAL A 467 12.98 4.99 17.82
CA VAL A 467 13.57 3.75 17.32
C VAL A 467 12.47 2.91 16.67
N PRO A 468 12.66 2.47 15.40
CA PRO A 468 11.68 1.61 14.74
C PRO A 468 11.46 0.30 15.49
N PHE A 469 10.20 -0.04 15.73
CA PHE A 469 9.77 -1.30 16.31
C PHE A 469 9.08 -2.16 15.25
N GLY A 470 9.36 -3.46 15.24
CA GLY A 470 8.48 -4.40 14.56
C GLY A 470 9.14 -5.72 14.18
N GLY A 471 8.33 -6.74 13.96
CA GLY A 471 8.80 -8.13 13.86
C GLY A 471 9.46 -8.54 12.53
N VAL A 472 10.15 -9.68 12.57
CA VAL A 472 10.49 -10.51 11.39
C VAL A 472 9.80 -11.88 11.52
N LYS A 473 9.96 -12.77 10.53
CA LYS A 473 9.30 -14.09 10.49
C LYS A 473 7.77 -13.97 10.62
N GLN A 474 7.15 -14.68 11.57
CA GLN A 474 5.71 -14.60 11.84
C GLN A 474 5.38 -13.62 12.99
N SER A 475 6.31 -12.75 13.36
CA SER A 475 6.05 -11.64 14.29
C SER A 475 5.64 -10.35 13.58
N GLY A 476 5.70 -10.28 12.25
CA GLY A 476 5.17 -9.12 11.55
C GLY A 476 5.77 -8.84 10.18
N ILE A 477 5.22 -7.81 9.55
CA ILE A 477 5.66 -7.23 8.28
C ILE A 477 5.54 -5.70 8.41
N GLY A 478 6.63 -4.98 8.13
CA GLY A 478 6.72 -3.53 8.29
C GLY A 478 7.31 -3.12 9.65
N ARG A 479 7.32 -1.82 9.91
CA ARG A 479 7.78 -1.23 11.18
C ARG A 479 6.83 -0.12 11.60
N GLU A 480 6.69 0.06 12.89
CA GLU A 480 6.08 1.23 13.54
C GLU A 480 7.14 2.00 14.32
N LEU A 481 6.82 3.18 14.82
CA LEU A 481 7.76 4.09 15.47
C LEU A 481 8.94 4.56 14.58
N GLY A 482 9.68 5.55 15.07
CA GLY A 482 10.77 6.18 14.35
C GLY A 482 10.37 6.76 12.99
N GLU A 483 11.38 7.16 12.22
CA GLU A 483 11.20 7.60 10.82
C GLU A 483 10.68 6.43 9.95
N ALA A 484 11.15 5.21 10.20
CA ALA A 484 10.76 4.03 9.43
C ALA A 484 9.24 3.76 9.47
N GLY A 485 8.55 4.13 10.56
CA GLY A 485 7.10 4.04 10.68
C GLY A 485 6.32 4.89 9.66
N LEU A 486 6.97 5.90 9.06
CA LEU A 486 6.38 6.73 8.00
C LEU A 486 6.33 6.00 6.65
N ALA A 487 7.31 5.13 6.35
CA ALA A 487 7.47 4.50 5.05
C ALA A 487 6.25 3.67 4.63
N GLY A 488 5.61 3.00 5.59
CA GLY A 488 4.40 2.23 5.35
C GLY A 488 3.15 3.07 5.08
N LYS A 489 3.19 4.39 5.31
CA LYS A 489 2.07 5.35 5.18
C LYS A 489 2.14 6.20 3.92
N THR A 490 3.10 5.88 3.05
CA THR A 490 3.26 6.38 1.69
C THR A 490 3.33 5.17 0.74
N PRO A 491 3.00 5.29 -0.56
CA PRO A 491 3.21 4.21 -1.52
C PRO A 491 4.65 3.66 -1.46
N HIS A 492 4.85 2.40 -1.87
CA HIS A 492 6.16 1.76 -1.89
C HIS A 492 7.20 2.64 -2.61
N PRO A 493 8.50 2.61 -2.26
CA PRO A 493 9.51 3.39 -2.96
C PRO A 493 9.64 3.20 -4.47
N ALA A 494 9.13 2.08 -4.97
CA ALA A 494 9.06 1.76 -6.40
C ALA A 494 7.82 2.34 -7.09
N ASN A 495 6.86 2.86 -6.30
CA ASN A 495 5.58 3.43 -6.71
C ASN A 495 5.51 4.93 -6.37
N TYR A 496 6.60 5.57 -5.93
CA TYR A 496 6.65 7.02 -5.92
C TYR A 496 6.55 7.50 -7.36
N PRO A 497 5.72 8.50 -7.68
CA PRO A 497 5.88 9.20 -8.93
C PRO A 497 7.30 9.76 -8.92
N ALA A 498 8.16 9.23 -9.79
CA ALA A 498 9.38 9.89 -10.18
C ALA A 498 8.91 11.08 -11.00
N MET A 499 8.75 12.21 -10.34
CA MET A 499 8.51 13.46 -11.03
C MET A 499 9.86 13.85 -11.62
N ALA A 500 9.89 13.98 -12.94
CA ALA A 500 10.98 14.67 -13.60
C ALA A 500 10.44 16.03 -13.98
N ASP A 501 10.90 17.08 -13.29
CA ASP A 501 10.72 18.43 -13.81
C ASP A 501 11.61 18.55 -15.04
N ILE A 502 11.04 18.23 -16.18
CA ILE A 502 11.45 18.88 -17.42
C ILE A 502 10.96 20.32 -17.25
N ASP A 503 11.76 21.33 -17.58
CA ASP A 503 11.21 22.63 -17.91
C ASP A 503 10.26 22.41 -19.10
N VAL A 504 8.99 22.12 -18.81
CA VAL A 504 7.98 21.82 -19.83
C VAL A 504 7.59 23.14 -20.46
N VAL A 505 8.34 23.52 -21.50
CA VAL A 505 7.68 24.05 -22.70
C VAL A 505 6.57 23.04 -23.01
N GLY A 506 5.30 23.47 -22.94
CA GLY A 506 4.08 22.64 -22.95
C GLY A 506 4.27 21.26 -23.59
N ALA A 507 4.01 20.19 -22.84
CA ALA A 507 4.27 18.83 -23.28
C ALA A 507 3.67 18.63 -24.66
N ALA A 508 4.50 18.17 -25.61
CA ALA A 508 4.07 17.98 -26.97
C ALA A 508 2.81 17.10 -26.98
N PRO A 509 1.75 17.46 -27.72
CA PRO A 509 0.46 16.77 -27.69
C PRO A 509 0.57 15.23 -27.85
N ASP A 510 1.60 14.74 -28.54
CA ASP A 510 1.84 13.32 -28.78
C ASP A 510 2.37 12.55 -27.57
N ALA A 511 2.91 13.24 -26.57
CA ALA A 511 3.31 12.62 -25.30
C ALA A 511 2.12 12.06 -24.50
N GLN A 512 0.90 12.43 -24.86
CA GLN A 512 -0.34 11.98 -24.21
C GLN A 512 -0.92 10.70 -24.81
N ILE A 513 -0.35 10.18 -25.90
CA ILE A 513 -0.84 8.97 -26.58
C ILE A 513 -0.69 7.74 -25.66
N ASP A 514 -1.82 7.08 -25.41
CA ASP A 514 -1.95 5.80 -24.72
C ASP A 514 -2.48 4.73 -25.68
N HIS A 515 -1.60 3.83 -26.10
CA HIS A 515 -1.91 2.72 -27.02
C HIS A 515 -2.99 1.79 -26.46
N SER A 516 -3.05 1.59 -25.15
CA SER A 516 -4.06 0.70 -24.54
C SER A 516 -5.44 1.34 -24.58
N ALA A 517 -5.52 2.65 -24.29
CA ALA A 517 -6.76 3.42 -24.39
C ALA A 517 -7.27 3.49 -25.84
N SER A 518 -6.37 3.71 -26.80
CA SER A 518 -6.71 3.70 -28.23
C SER A 518 -7.28 2.34 -28.67
N ILE A 519 -6.63 1.25 -28.24
CA ILE A 519 -7.10 -0.12 -28.52
C ILE A 519 -8.49 -0.35 -27.91
N GLU A 520 -8.72 0.10 -26.68
CA GLU A 520 -10.02 -0.05 -26.01
C GLU A 520 -11.13 0.72 -26.73
N TYR A 521 -10.87 1.97 -27.11
CA TYR A 521 -11.81 2.79 -27.89
C TYR A 521 -12.21 2.10 -29.19
N TRP A 522 -11.23 1.69 -30.01
CA TRP A 522 -11.50 1.01 -31.27
C TRP A 522 -12.13 -0.37 -31.07
N ALA A 523 -11.83 -1.06 -29.96
CA ALA A 523 -12.52 -2.29 -29.54
C ALA A 523 -14.00 -2.08 -29.18
N GLY A 524 -14.46 -0.84 -28.98
CA GLY A 524 -15.88 -0.48 -28.83
C GLY A 524 -16.66 -0.30 -30.14
N ILE A 525 -16.01 -0.07 -31.27
CA ILE A 525 -16.66 0.30 -32.55
C ILE A 525 -17.15 -0.93 -33.36
N SER A 526 -18.33 -0.91 -33.98
CA SER A 526 -18.81 -2.06 -34.77
C SER A 526 -17.86 -2.45 -35.92
N ALA A 527 -17.59 -3.75 -36.09
CA ALA A 527 -16.85 -4.27 -37.23
C ALA A 527 -17.79 -4.50 -38.43
N ASP A 528 -17.49 -3.88 -39.57
CA ASP A 528 -18.17 -4.10 -40.85
C ASP A 528 -17.11 -4.13 -41.96
N VAL A 529 -17.29 -5.00 -42.95
CA VAL A 529 -16.42 -5.15 -44.13
C VAL A 529 -16.43 -3.91 -45.04
N ASP A 530 -17.51 -3.11 -45.01
CA ASP A 530 -17.66 -1.91 -45.86
C ASP A 530 -17.26 -0.60 -45.15
N GLY A 531 -16.99 -0.63 -43.84
CA GLY A 531 -16.42 0.45 -43.01
C GLY A 531 -17.22 1.76 -42.94
N MET A 532 -17.68 2.14 -41.75
CA MET A 532 -18.38 3.41 -41.49
C MET A 532 -17.42 4.45 -40.90
N LEU A 533 -17.20 5.56 -41.61
CA LEU A 533 -16.65 6.80 -41.05
C LEU A 533 -17.80 7.58 -40.41
N GLY A 534 -17.89 7.58 -39.09
CA GLY A 534 -18.83 8.43 -38.34
C GLY A 534 -20.31 8.25 -38.72
N GLY A 535 -20.69 7.11 -39.31
CA GLY A 535 -22.08 6.85 -39.71
C GLY A 535 -22.56 7.48 -41.02
N PHE A 536 -21.71 8.16 -41.81
CA PHE A 536 -22.12 8.92 -43.00
C PHE A 536 -21.72 8.25 -44.34
N PRO A 537 -22.69 7.77 -45.16
CA PRO A 537 -22.40 7.13 -46.47
C PRO A 537 -21.70 8.03 -47.51
N HIS A 538 -21.85 9.36 -47.39
CA HIS A 538 -21.31 10.32 -48.35
C HIS A 538 -19.80 10.57 -48.17
N VAL A 539 -19.30 10.51 -46.93
CA VAL A 539 -17.87 10.67 -46.60
C VAL A 539 -17.06 9.54 -47.25
N SER A 540 -17.59 8.31 -47.21
CA SER A 540 -17.00 7.12 -47.84
C SER A 540 -16.71 7.30 -49.35
N ARG A 541 -17.66 7.87 -50.09
CA ARG A 541 -17.52 8.05 -51.55
C ARG A 541 -16.50 9.12 -51.92
N VAL A 542 -16.52 10.25 -51.20
CA VAL A 542 -15.56 11.35 -51.38
C VAL A 542 -14.14 10.87 -51.10
N ASP A 543 -13.98 10.12 -50.02
CA ASP A 543 -12.72 9.52 -49.59
C ASP A 543 -12.11 8.63 -50.68
N LEU A 544 -12.90 7.69 -51.22
CA LEU A 544 -12.48 6.78 -52.29
C LEU A 544 -12.16 7.53 -53.58
N GLN A 545 -12.92 8.56 -53.94
CA GLN A 545 -12.66 9.37 -55.13
C GLN A 545 -11.32 10.11 -55.01
N GLY A 546 -11.04 10.73 -53.87
CA GLY A 546 -9.78 11.41 -53.60
C GLY A 546 -8.58 10.45 -53.64
N SER A 547 -8.71 9.27 -53.02
CA SER A 547 -7.66 8.25 -53.06
C SER A 547 -7.41 7.73 -54.48
N ARG A 548 -8.45 7.46 -55.28
CA ARG A 548 -8.30 7.06 -56.69
C ARG A 548 -7.63 8.14 -57.55
N ALA A 549 -7.96 9.41 -57.31
CA ALA A 549 -7.34 10.53 -58.03
C ALA A 549 -5.83 10.62 -57.77
N LEU A 550 -5.40 10.42 -56.52
CA LEU A 550 -3.98 10.35 -56.18
C LEU A 550 -3.29 9.18 -56.89
N MET A 551 -3.87 7.99 -56.82
CA MET A 551 -3.27 6.79 -57.43
C MET A 551 -3.19 6.90 -58.96
N ALA A 552 -4.16 7.56 -59.62
CA ALA A 552 -4.08 7.88 -61.04
C ALA A 552 -2.92 8.85 -61.35
N LYS A 553 -2.72 9.88 -60.52
CA LYS A 553 -1.59 10.82 -60.68
C LYS A 553 -0.23 10.18 -60.44
N LEU A 554 -0.17 9.12 -59.64
CA LEU A 554 1.04 8.30 -59.45
C LEU A 554 1.26 7.30 -60.61
N GLY A 555 0.35 7.25 -61.59
CA GLY A 555 0.42 6.32 -62.72
C GLY A 555 0.09 4.86 -62.36
N VAL A 556 -0.53 4.64 -61.20
CA VAL A 556 -0.97 3.31 -60.73
C VAL A 556 -2.35 2.95 -61.29
N LEU A 557 -3.20 3.96 -61.55
CA LEU A 557 -4.46 3.82 -62.28
C LEU A 557 -4.36 4.50 -63.65
N ALA A 558 -4.69 3.79 -64.74
CA ALA A 558 -4.80 4.41 -66.07
C ALA A 558 -6.11 5.22 -66.21
N PRO A 559 -6.12 6.35 -66.95
CA PRO A 559 -7.37 6.96 -67.42
C PRO A 559 -8.14 5.96 -68.30
N LYS A 560 -9.47 6.06 -68.31
CA LYS A 560 -10.39 5.12 -68.98
C LYS A 560 -10.17 4.88 -70.49
N GLU A 561 -9.27 5.59 -71.16
CA GLU A 561 -9.16 5.59 -72.64
C GLU A 561 -7.81 5.19 -73.24
N GLU A 562 -6.74 4.91 -72.48
CA GLU A 562 -5.50 4.38 -73.07
C GLU A 562 -4.86 3.29 -72.20
N GLY A 563 -4.48 2.18 -72.84
CA GLY A 563 -4.11 0.93 -72.21
C GLY A 563 -2.79 0.95 -71.43
N GLY A 564 -2.78 0.17 -70.34
CA GLY A 564 -1.60 -0.26 -69.60
C GLY A 564 -1.55 0.20 -68.14
N ALA A 565 -2.56 -0.11 -67.32
CA ALA A 565 -2.41 0.01 -65.86
C ALA A 565 -1.26 -0.90 -65.39
N LYS A 566 -0.41 -0.42 -64.47
CA LYS A 566 0.54 -1.28 -63.76
C LYS A 566 -0.18 -1.84 -62.52
N PRO A 567 -0.66 -3.10 -62.51
CA PRO A 567 -1.15 -3.70 -61.29
C PRO A 567 0.00 -3.72 -60.27
N LEU A 568 -0.30 -3.32 -59.03
CA LEU A 568 0.63 -3.48 -57.92
C LEU A 568 0.73 -4.98 -57.60
N GLY A 569 1.92 -5.50 -57.37
CA GLY A 569 2.08 -6.91 -57.00
C GLY A 569 1.62 -7.14 -55.56
N ARG A 570 2.16 -6.36 -54.61
CA ARG A 570 1.82 -6.48 -53.19
C ARG A 570 1.66 -5.12 -52.53
N ALA A 571 0.56 -4.92 -51.83
CA ALA A 571 0.34 -3.77 -50.96
C ALA A 571 0.15 -4.21 -49.51
N VAL A 572 0.28 -3.27 -48.58
CA VAL A 572 -0.13 -3.44 -47.18
C VAL A 572 -1.02 -2.28 -46.77
N ASP A 573 -2.13 -2.61 -46.13
CA ASP A 573 -3.11 -1.68 -45.56
C ASP A 573 -2.86 -1.56 -44.06
N CYS A 574 -2.62 -0.34 -43.58
CA CYS A 574 -2.31 -0.02 -42.20
C CYS A 574 -3.39 0.91 -41.64
N GLY A 575 -4.18 0.40 -40.69
CA GLY A 575 -5.35 1.09 -40.14
C GLY A 575 -5.45 0.96 -38.61
N ALA A 576 -6.25 1.83 -38.00
CA ALA A 576 -6.58 1.82 -36.57
C ALA A 576 -8.08 1.54 -36.35
N GLY A 577 -8.67 0.61 -37.09
CA GLY A 577 -10.11 0.33 -37.00
C GLY A 577 -11.02 1.24 -37.82
N ILE A 578 -10.48 2.24 -38.51
CA ILE A 578 -11.16 2.97 -39.57
C ILE A 578 -10.47 2.67 -40.90
N GLY A 579 -11.24 2.11 -41.82
CA GLY A 579 -10.81 1.81 -43.18
C GLY A 579 -10.72 0.31 -43.35
N ARG A 580 -11.83 -0.33 -43.70
CA ARG A 580 -12.01 -0.82 -45.07
C ARG A 580 -10.68 -1.40 -45.57
N ILE A 581 -10.52 -2.73 -45.54
CA ILE A 581 -9.89 -3.30 -46.72
C ILE A 581 -10.63 -2.69 -47.86
N THR A 582 -9.95 -1.88 -48.63
CA THR A 582 -10.59 -1.16 -49.69
C THR A 582 -10.85 -2.19 -50.78
N ARG A 583 -11.92 -2.98 -50.59
CA ARG A 583 -12.58 -3.75 -51.64
C ARG A 583 -12.87 -2.83 -52.83
N GLY A 584 -13.06 -1.52 -52.56
CA GLY A 584 -13.19 -0.46 -53.57
C GLY A 584 -11.89 0.23 -54.03
N LEU A 585 -10.71 -0.04 -53.45
CA LEU A 585 -9.43 0.60 -53.83
C LEU A 585 -8.25 -0.38 -53.80
N LEU A 586 -7.61 -0.68 -52.66
CA LEU A 586 -6.37 -1.46 -52.62
C LEU A 586 -6.52 -2.86 -53.23
N LEU A 587 -7.61 -3.58 -52.95
CA LEU A 587 -7.88 -4.87 -53.61
C LEU A 587 -8.16 -4.75 -55.11
N SER A 588 -8.48 -3.55 -55.61
CA SER A 588 -8.58 -3.28 -57.04
C SER A 588 -7.27 -2.81 -57.68
N LEU A 589 -6.28 -2.44 -56.86
CA LEU A 589 -4.97 -1.93 -57.31
C LEU A 589 -3.86 -2.96 -57.20
N ALA A 590 -3.97 -3.91 -56.27
CA ALA A 590 -2.93 -4.89 -55.96
C ALA A 590 -3.42 -6.34 -56.08
N GLU A 591 -2.54 -7.23 -56.53
CA GLU A 591 -2.83 -8.67 -56.60
C GLU A 591 -2.99 -9.29 -55.20
N LYS A 592 -2.20 -8.80 -54.24
CA LYS A 592 -2.22 -9.21 -52.82
C LYS A 592 -2.15 -8.00 -51.89
N VAL A 593 -3.00 -7.96 -50.86
CA VAL A 593 -3.02 -6.90 -49.84
C VAL A 593 -2.88 -7.50 -48.46
N ASP A 594 -1.75 -7.25 -47.80
CA ASP A 594 -1.57 -7.58 -46.38
C ASP A 594 -2.26 -6.53 -45.50
N VAL A 595 -2.54 -6.86 -44.24
CA VAL A 595 -3.29 -6.01 -43.30
C VAL A 595 -2.53 -5.87 -41.99
N VAL A 596 -2.37 -4.64 -41.49
CA VAL A 596 -1.84 -4.34 -40.16
C VAL A 596 -2.93 -3.63 -39.37
N GLU A 597 -3.40 -4.28 -38.32
CA GLU A 597 -4.55 -3.83 -37.56
C GLU A 597 -4.48 -4.40 -36.13
N PRO A 598 -4.32 -3.57 -35.09
CA PRO A 598 -4.17 -4.05 -33.72
C PRO A 598 -5.46 -4.66 -33.14
N ILE A 599 -6.63 -4.41 -33.73
CA ILE A 599 -7.91 -4.87 -33.18
C ILE A 599 -8.41 -6.13 -33.89
N LYS A 600 -8.36 -7.25 -33.17
CA LYS A 600 -8.67 -8.58 -33.69
C LYS A 600 -10.04 -8.71 -34.40
N LYS A 601 -11.08 -8.02 -33.91
CA LYS A 601 -12.42 -8.12 -34.53
C LYS A 601 -12.46 -7.56 -35.96
N PHE A 602 -11.62 -6.57 -36.29
CA PHE A 602 -11.56 -6.01 -37.62
C PHE A 602 -10.82 -6.95 -38.56
N THR A 603 -9.74 -7.58 -38.10
CA THR A 603 -9.04 -8.59 -38.89
C THR A 603 -9.83 -9.87 -39.10
N ASP A 604 -10.62 -10.30 -38.11
CA ASP A 604 -11.52 -11.46 -38.24
C ASP A 604 -12.54 -11.27 -39.37
N ALA A 605 -13.06 -10.05 -39.56
CA ALA A 605 -14.01 -9.73 -40.64
C ALA A 605 -13.41 -9.84 -42.06
N LEU A 606 -12.08 -9.88 -42.16
CA LEU A 606 -11.35 -9.81 -43.42
C LEU A 606 -10.75 -11.16 -43.86
N LYS A 607 -10.83 -12.15 -42.98
CA LYS A 607 -10.14 -13.45 -43.09
C LYS A 607 -10.47 -14.23 -44.36
N ASP A 608 -11.68 -14.09 -44.88
CA ASP A 608 -12.18 -14.84 -46.05
C ASP A 608 -12.29 -13.97 -47.32
N VAL A 609 -11.76 -12.75 -47.30
CA VAL A 609 -11.82 -11.86 -48.46
C VAL A 609 -10.74 -12.25 -49.48
N PRO A 610 -11.09 -12.51 -50.76
CA PRO A 610 -10.10 -12.85 -51.79
C PRO A 610 -9.04 -11.76 -51.95
N SER A 611 -7.80 -12.18 -52.23
CA SER A 611 -6.61 -11.31 -52.37
C SER A 611 -6.11 -10.66 -51.07
N VAL A 612 -6.74 -10.90 -49.93
CA VAL A 612 -6.15 -10.58 -48.63
C VAL A 612 -5.01 -11.55 -48.32
N GLY A 613 -3.88 -10.98 -47.97
CA GLY A 613 -2.63 -11.67 -47.71
C GLY A 613 -2.41 -11.97 -46.24
N GLU A 614 -1.25 -11.58 -45.75
CA GLU A 614 -0.90 -11.75 -44.34
C GLU A 614 -1.62 -10.71 -43.47
N VAL A 615 -2.06 -11.15 -42.31
CA VAL A 615 -2.79 -10.33 -41.33
C VAL A 615 -1.96 -10.23 -40.07
N TYR A 616 -1.59 -9.01 -39.72
CA TYR A 616 -0.75 -8.65 -38.58
C TYR A 616 -1.60 -7.99 -37.50
N ASN A 617 -1.93 -8.76 -36.45
CA ASN A 617 -2.66 -8.28 -35.27
C ASN A 617 -1.72 -7.57 -34.27
N VAL A 618 -1.11 -6.47 -34.70
CA VAL A 618 -0.13 -5.70 -33.92
C VAL A 618 -0.29 -4.21 -34.23
N GLY A 619 0.14 -3.36 -33.29
CA GLY A 619 0.26 -1.92 -33.52
C GLY A 619 1.32 -1.57 -34.57
N LEU A 620 1.18 -0.41 -35.20
CA LEU A 620 2.09 0.07 -36.25
C LEU A 620 3.53 0.22 -35.74
N GLU A 621 3.69 0.66 -34.50
CA GLU A 621 4.96 0.82 -33.80
C GLU A 621 5.73 -0.50 -33.67
N LEU A 622 5.03 -1.64 -33.67
CA LEU A 622 5.61 -2.98 -33.61
C LEU A 622 5.66 -3.70 -34.96
N TRP A 623 4.92 -3.21 -35.97
CA TRP A 623 4.84 -3.88 -37.26
C TRP A 623 6.19 -3.95 -37.97
N LYS A 624 6.45 -5.15 -38.50
CA LYS A 624 7.55 -5.47 -39.41
C LYS A 624 7.02 -6.38 -40.52
N PRO A 625 7.40 -6.15 -41.79
CA PRO A 625 7.12 -7.09 -42.87
C PRO A 625 7.60 -8.51 -42.54
N ALA A 626 6.86 -9.53 -42.96
CA ALA A 626 7.36 -10.90 -42.95
C ALA A 626 8.68 -10.99 -43.73
N SER A 627 9.53 -11.93 -43.34
CA SER A 627 10.84 -12.13 -43.97
C SER A 627 10.71 -12.27 -45.49
N GLY A 628 11.34 -11.36 -46.24
CA GLY A 628 11.31 -11.34 -47.71
C GLY A 628 10.07 -10.69 -48.34
N ALA A 629 9.12 -10.18 -47.55
CA ALA A 629 8.00 -9.38 -48.06
C ALA A 629 8.48 -7.99 -48.50
N VAL A 630 8.09 -7.60 -49.71
CA VAL A 630 8.42 -6.32 -50.32
C VAL A 630 7.17 -5.74 -50.95
N TYR A 631 6.91 -4.45 -50.74
CA TYR A 631 5.65 -3.81 -51.09
C TYR A 631 5.80 -2.77 -52.20
N ASP A 632 4.89 -2.81 -53.16
CA ASP A 632 4.69 -1.72 -54.12
C ASP A 632 3.99 -0.52 -53.47
N LEU A 633 3.21 -0.76 -52.42
CA LEU A 633 2.45 0.26 -51.72
C LEU A 633 2.29 -0.08 -50.23
N VAL A 634 2.68 0.86 -49.37
CA VAL A 634 2.36 0.85 -47.94
C VAL A 634 1.33 1.96 -47.70
N TRP A 635 0.09 1.59 -47.41
CA TRP A 635 -1.04 2.51 -47.31
C TRP A 635 -1.39 2.77 -45.84
N ASN A 636 -1.25 4.01 -45.39
CA ASN A 636 -1.59 4.46 -44.04
C ASN A 636 -2.76 5.43 -44.11
N GLN A 637 -3.84 5.12 -43.40
CA GLN A 637 -5.03 5.95 -43.39
C GLN A 637 -5.60 6.05 -41.97
N TRP A 638 -5.62 7.27 -41.43
CA TRP A 638 -6.14 7.60 -40.09
C TRP A 638 -5.67 6.66 -38.99
N CYS A 639 -4.37 6.45 -38.95
CA CYS A 639 -3.76 5.46 -38.08
C CYS A 639 -2.42 5.95 -37.51
N VAL A 640 -1.75 6.87 -38.19
CA VAL A 640 -0.46 7.40 -37.72
C VAL A 640 -0.65 8.46 -36.63
N GLY A 641 -1.88 8.98 -36.46
CA GLY A 641 -2.25 9.83 -35.34
C GLY A 641 -2.04 9.16 -33.98
N HIS A 642 -2.12 7.84 -33.90
CA HIS A 642 -1.90 7.05 -32.68
C HIS A 642 -0.43 6.73 -32.41
N LEU A 643 0.50 7.25 -33.20
CA LEU A 643 1.93 7.13 -32.94
C LEU A 643 2.46 8.43 -32.36
N THR A 644 3.34 8.34 -31.36
CA THR A 644 4.21 9.48 -31.00
C THR A 644 5.07 9.88 -32.21
N ASP A 645 5.59 11.10 -32.24
CA ASP A 645 6.45 11.58 -33.31
C ASP A 645 7.64 10.64 -33.55
N LEU A 646 8.29 10.20 -32.46
CA LEU A 646 9.41 9.27 -32.49
C LEU A 646 8.99 7.91 -33.08
N GLN A 647 7.83 7.38 -32.65
CA GLN A 647 7.30 6.13 -33.18
C GLN A 647 6.92 6.25 -34.66
N LEU A 648 6.34 7.38 -35.07
CA LEU A 648 5.95 7.65 -36.44
C LEU A 648 7.19 7.71 -37.35
N VAL A 649 8.23 8.43 -36.95
CA VAL A 649 9.49 8.48 -37.69
C VAL A 649 10.11 7.09 -37.83
N ALA A 650 10.18 6.33 -36.74
CA ALA A 650 10.72 4.97 -36.76
C ALA A 650 9.87 4.02 -37.65
N TYR A 651 8.54 4.15 -37.59
CA TYR A 651 7.61 3.37 -38.40
C TYR A 651 7.74 3.70 -39.89
N LEU A 652 7.79 4.98 -40.26
CA LEU A 652 7.93 5.41 -41.65
C LEU A 652 9.27 5.02 -42.26
N ARG A 653 10.35 5.00 -41.47
CA ARG A 653 11.65 4.44 -41.90
C ARG A 653 11.52 2.96 -42.28
N ARG A 654 10.87 2.15 -41.43
CA ARG A 654 10.59 0.73 -41.74
C ARG A 654 9.72 0.57 -42.98
N CYS A 655 8.71 1.43 -43.14
CA CYS A 655 7.88 1.42 -44.36
C CYS A 655 8.74 1.66 -45.61
N GLY A 656 9.71 2.58 -45.55
CA GLY A 656 10.62 2.89 -46.66
C GLY A 656 11.59 1.76 -46.99
N GLU A 657 12.03 1.02 -45.97
CA GLU A 657 12.84 -0.20 -46.12
C GLU A 657 12.05 -1.34 -46.78
N ALA A 658 10.76 -1.43 -46.49
CA ALA A 658 9.86 -2.45 -47.01
C ALA A 658 9.43 -2.23 -48.48
N LEU A 659 9.75 -1.08 -49.08
CA LEU A 659 9.35 -0.76 -50.45
C LEU A 659 10.13 -1.54 -51.51
N ARG A 660 9.45 -1.88 -52.61
CA ARG A 660 10.07 -2.51 -53.78
C ARG A 660 11.11 -1.62 -54.44
N ARG A 661 12.21 -2.26 -54.82
CA ARG A 661 13.33 -1.68 -55.56
C ARG A 661 13.54 -2.42 -56.87
N GLU A 662 13.87 -1.68 -57.92
CA GLU A 662 14.37 -2.23 -59.18
C GLU A 662 15.84 -2.62 -59.07
N GLU A 663 16.34 -3.39 -60.04
CA GLU A 663 17.75 -3.73 -60.19
C GLU A 663 18.59 -2.43 -60.23
N GLY A 664 19.59 -2.31 -59.36
CA GLY A 664 20.31 -1.04 -59.12
C GLY A 664 19.81 -0.23 -57.91
N GLY A 665 18.87 -0.75 -57.12
CA GLY A 665 18.50 -0.22 -55.79
C GLY A 665 17.51 0.95 -55.79
N LYS A 666 17.03 1.35 -56.97
CA LYS A 666 16.05 2.43 -57.16
C LYS A 666 14.69 2.01 -56.59
N VAL A 667 14.17 2.79 -55.64
CA VAL A 667 12.84 2.57 -55.05
C VAL A 667 11.75 2.90 -56.08
N VAL A 668 10.82 1.98 -56.27
CA VAL A 668 9.67 2.12 -57.17
C VAL A 668 8.32 2.04 -56.46
N GLY A 669 8.30 1.54 -55.22
CA GLY A 669 7.10 1.55 -54.37
C GLY A 669 6.81 2.92 -53.77
N TRP A 670 5.64 3.04 -53.12
CA TRP A 670 5.16 4.25 -52.47
C TRP A 670 4.75 3.99 -51.02
N ILE A 671 5.04 4.93 -50.12
CA ILE A 671 4.31 5.04 -48.86
C ILE A 671 3.23 6.09 -49.07
N VAL A 672 1.99 5.78 -48.73
CA VAL A 672 0.92 6.77 -48.67
C VAL A 672 0.54 7.00 -47.23
N VAL A 673 0.49 8.27 -46.83
CA VAL A 673 -0.05 8.71 -45.53
C VAL A 673 -1.26 9.57 -45.81
N LYS A 674 -2.39 9.26 -45.18
CA LYS A 674 -3.64 9.98 -45.31
C LYS A 674 -4.19 10.30 -43.93
N GLU A 675 -4.21 11.58 -43.58
CA GLU A 675 -4.54 12.03 -42.22
C GLU A 675 -5.36 13.32 -42.18
N ASN A 676 -5.99 13.52 -41.03
CA ASN A 676 -6.60 14.79 -40.65
C ASN A 676 -5.50 15.83 -40.35
N LEU A 677 -5.82 17.09 -40.57
CA LEU A 677 -4.92 18.22 -40.33
C LEU A 677 -5.57 19.26 -39.44
N THR A 678 -4.80 19.76 -38.47
CA THR A 678 -5.10 21.01 -37.78
C THR A 678 -4.45 22.19 -38.50
N SER A 679 -4.97 23.40 -38.24
CA SER A 679 -4.53 24.63 -38.90
C SER A 679 -3.44 25.40 -38.16
N GLU A 680 -3.32 25.24 -36.84
CA GLU A 680 -2.50 26.10 -35.98
C GLU A 680 -1.46 25.31 -35.18
N GLU A 681 -1.92 24.35 -34.38
CA GLU A 681 -1.06 23.53 -33.51
C GLU A 681 -1.48 22.07 -33.54
N ASP A 682 -0.60 21.17 -33.12
CA ASP A 682 -0.94 19.77 -32.94
C ASP A 682 -1.95 19.63 -31.78
N VAL A 683 -2.94 18.76 -31.92
CA VAL A 683 -4.03 18.62 -30.95
C VAL A 683 -4.19 17.16 -30.57
N TYR A 684 -4.14 16.88 -29.26
CA TYR A 684 -4.46 15.59 -28.69
C TYR A 684 -5.97 15.42 -28.56
N ASP A 685 -6.48 14.29 -29.04
CA ASP A 685 -7.86 13.85 -28.85
C ASP A 685 -7.91 12.75 -27.79
N GLU A 686 -8.48 13.10 -26.63
CA GLU A 686 -8.67 12.17 -25.51
C GLU A 686 -9.64 11.03 -25.85
N THR A 687 -10.49 11.19 -26.87
CA THR A 687 -11.55 10.23 -27.20
C THR A 687 -10.99 8.92 -27.72
N ASP A 688 -10.05 8.99 -28.67
CA ASP A 688 -9.44 7.84 -29.33
C ASP A 688 -7.93 7.71 -29.07
N SER A 689 -7.41 8.58 -28.19
CA SER A 689 -6.00 8.72 -27.84
C SER A 689 -5.13 8.87 -29.11
N SER A 690 -5.38 9.93 -29.85
CA SER A 690 -4.66 10.27 -31.08
C SER A 690 -4.22 11.72 -31.10
N VAL A 691 -3.25 12.03 -31.96
CA VAL A 691 -2.85 13.42 -32.24
C VAL A 691 -3.11 13.77 -33.68
N THR A 692 -3.93 14.81 -33.87
CA THR A 692 -4.08 15.49 -35.16
C THR A 692 -2.97 16.53 -35.28
N ARG A 693 -2.13 16.40 -36.30
CA ARG A 693 -0.95 17.26 -36.48
C ARG A 693 -1.16 18.31 -37.57
N THR A 694 -0.37 19.37 -37.50
CA THR A 694 -0.30 20.37 -38.57
C THR A 694 0.39 19.81 -39.83
N GLU A 695 0.11 20.41 -40.99
CA GLU A 695 0.82 20.03 -42.23
C GLU A 695 2.33 20.28 -42.14
N GLY A 696 2.74 21.33 -41.42
CA GLY A 696 4.15 21.65 -41.19
C GLY A 696 4.85 20.53 -40.43
N LYS A 697 4.22 20.03 -39.36
CA LYS A 697 4.73 18.93 -38.56
C LYS A 697 4.88 17.64 -39.36
N PHE A 698 3.87 17.25 -40.15
CA PHE A 698 4.01 16.06 -41.00
C PHE A 698 5.20 16.16 -41.98
N LYS A 699 5.44 17.33 -42.56
CA LYS A 699 6.59 17.54 -43.46
C LYS A 699 7.93 17.36 -42.74
N GLU A 700 8.02 17.86 -41.51
CA GLU A 700 9.20 17.68 -40.65
C GLU A 700 9.45 16.20 -40.36
N LEU A 701 8.42 15.49 -39.88
CA LEU A 701 8.53 14.07 -39.53
C LEU A 701 8.85 13.19 -40.76
N PHE A 702 8.32 13.52 -41.94
CA PHE A 702 8.67 12.82 -43.17
C PHE A 702 10.15 13.04 -43.53
N ALA A 703 10.65 14.27 -43.42
CA ALA A 703 12.05 14.57 -43.68
C ALA A 703 12.97 13.86 -42.67
N GLU A 704 12.60 13.83 -41.40
CA GLU A 704 13.32 13.12 -40.34
C GLU A 704 13.33 11.60 -40.57
N ALA A 705 12.23 11.04 -41.09
CA ALA A 705 12.17 9.65 -41.52
C ALA A 705 13.01 9.37 -42.80
N GLY A 706 13.69 10.37 -43.36
CA GLY A 706 14.48 10.23 -44.59
C GLY A 706 13.61 10.09 -45.83
N LEU A 707 12.36 10.58 -45.80
CA LEU A 707 11.40 10.51 -46.88
C LEU A 707 11.22 11.87 -47.57
N LYS A 708 11.02 11.84 -48.88
CA LYS A 708 10.59 13.00 -49.67
C LYS A 708 9.13 12.85 -50.06
N ILE A 709 8.41 13.96 -50.03
CA ILE A 709 7.06 14.04 -50.60
C ILE A 709 7.21 14.09 -52.13
N VAL A 710 6.67 13.09 -52.81
CA VAL A 710 6.64 13.06 -54.27
C VAL A 710 5.34 13.63 -54.81
N ARG A 711 4.23 13.39 -54.09
CA ARG A 711 2.94 13.98 -54.41
C ARG A 711 2.16 14.25 -53.14
N THR A 712 1.35 15.30 -53.15
CA THR A 712 0.34 15.54 -52.11
C THR A 712 -0.95 16.02 -52.75
N GLU A 713 -2.06 15.73 -52.09
CA GLU A 713 -3.41 16.12 -52.47
C GLU A 713 -4.23 16.46 -51.22
N LEU A 714 -4.83 17.66 -51.21
CA LEU A 714 -5.82 18.05 -50.20
C LEU A 714 -7.19 17.57 -50.68
N GLN A 715 -7.87 16.73 -49.90
CA GLN A 715 -9.16 16.19 -50.30
C GLN A 715 -10.27 17.23 -50.09
N ARG A 716 -11.16 17.35 -51.08
CA ARG A 716 -12.29 18.29 -51.08
C ARG A 716 -13.60 17.51 -51.03
N GLY A 717 -14.63 18.09 -50.42
CA GLY A 717 -15.97 17.51 -50.36
C GLY A 717 -16.31 16.79 -49.05
N PHE A 718 -15.40 16.80 -48.07
CA PHE A 718 -15.73 16.42 -46.69
C PHE A 718 -16.63 17.50 -46.04
N PRO A 719 -17.54 17.13 -45.12
CA PRO A 719 -18.33 18.07 -44.32
C PRO A 719 -17.43 19.12 -43.64
N ARG A 720 -17.95 20.35 -43.45
CA ARG A 720 -17.17 21.47 -42.86
C ARG A 720 -16.83 21.25 -41.39
N GLU A 721 -17.53 20.34 -40.75
CA GLU A 721 -17.42 19.98 -39.35
C GLU A 721 -16.26 19.00 -39.08
N LEU A 722 -15.62 18.46 -40.13
CA LEU A 722 -14.46 17.58 -40.01
C LEU A 722 -13.17 18.33 -40.35
N TYR A 723 -12.07 17.93 -39.71
CA TYR A 723 -10.74 18.41 -40.05
C TYR A 723 -10.43 18.16 -41.54
N PRO A 724 -9.71 19.10 -42.21
CA PRO A 724 -9.24 18.87 -43.57
C PRO A 724 -8.41 17.60 -43.67
N VAL A 725 -8.69 16.76 -44.68
CA VAL A 725 -7.94 15.53 -44.93
C VAL A 725 -6.91 15.77 -46.03
N ARG A 726 -5.65 15.43 -45.77
CA ARG A 726 -4.58 15.47 -46.78
C ARG A 726 -3.98 14.09 -46.97
N THR A 727 -3.57 13.84 -48.21
CA THR A 727 -2.84 12.62 -48.57
C THR A 727 -1.47 12.98 -49.12
N TRP A 728 -0.45 12.25 -48.70
CA TRP A 728 0.93 12.36 -49.20
C TRP A 728 1.39 11.02 -49.74
N ALA A 729 2.04 11.04 -50.90
CA ALA A 729 2.79 9.94 -51.47
C ALA A 729 4.28 10.22 -51.27
N LEU A 730 4.95 9.31 -50.59
CA LEU A 730 6.31 9.46 -50.10
C LEU A 730 7.21 8.36 -50.69
N GLN A 731 8.50 8.70 -50.84
CA GLN A 731 9.58 7.76 -51.14
C GLN A 731 10.82 8.12 -50.33
N PRO A 732 11.75 7.19 -50.09
CA PRO A 732 13.05 7.51 -49.54
C PRO A 732 13.76 8.62 -50.34
N ALA A 733 14.33 9.59 -49.64
CA ALA A 733 15.21 10.58 -50.23
C ALA A 733 16.47 9.88 -50.75
N VAL A 734 16.97 10.30 -51.92
CA VAL A 734 18.24 9.76 -52.45
C VAL A 734 19.35 10.29 -51.55
N ALA A 735 20.20 9.41 -51.02
CA ALA A 735 21.35 9.84 -50.20
C ALA A 735 22.20 10.85 -50.99
N SER A 736 22.26 12.09 -50.52
CA SER A 736 23.31 13.01 -50.95
C SER A 736 24.64 12.41 -50.46
N ALA A 737 25.60 12.22 -51.37
CA ALA A 737 26.95 11.82 -51.00
C ALA A 737 27.47 12.72 -49.85
N PRO A 738 28.21 12.16 -48.87
CA PRO A 738 28.73 12.96 -47.77
C PRO A 738 29.63 14.08 -48.30
N PRO A 739 29.62 15.27 -47.69
CA PRO A 739 30.49 16.36 -48.12
C PRO A 739 31.96 15.95 -47.97
N SER A 740 32.73 16.19 -49.03
CA SER A 740 34.17 15.92 -49.13
C SER A 740 35.01 16.78 -48.22
#